data_AF-A0A3D3JKU8-F1
#
_entry.id   AF-A0A3D3JKU8-F1
#
_cell.length_a   1.000
_cell.length_b   1.000
_cell.length_c   1.000
_cell.angle_alpha   90.00
_cell.angle_beta   90.00
_cell.angle_gamma   90.00
#
_symmetry.space_group_name_H-M   'P 1'
#
loop_
_entity.id
_entity.type
_entity.pdbx_description
1 polymer ?
#
loop_
_entity_poly.entity_id
_entity_poly.type
_entity_poly.pdbx_seq_one_letter_code
_entity_poly.pdbx_strand_id
1 'polypeptide(L)'
;MAGTDRTFAQVAVSWLRDSIPTTYFVRVRSMAGQAWREYDTLTETSPYLGIVLPSFDHTEVEIEKRTIDANGKPLSAVGYWLGRGTGDLLRWTLPGRVLLLIDDESASLLRDELEEWKHDVLMEGWIPQVRSLLPSERNNPRSVKNVIINAFADTSRGNLTHVLLVGDIPYAYTGGFSTTGAVPPPDGHPEHGGAWSSDAYYGDVEVSPGISAEESWTDDVVNDTTSFRQHNKNVAGDGKFDQSLIPSDLELAVGRIDMRQLPNFGTRPDSRTAEIELLRRVFRKTHAYRIRSTELKRVAVIDDNFGPFENDASGGRTIEAFAASAWRGYSTIVGPQNVIEGDVLPGGTRPSLDTLPALLAYACGGGGYEHCSGVATSLELSTATVRAGFMWTLGSYYADVDSENNFLRSLLATEGNVVGVGWSGRPHFQFHYLNARSTVGEMTVVSQNDASNYRGATIWRDSVTPSAYRYGNRGIHLNHLGDPTLRMPGPVMTGEITVSTEGNSVRLRWPTHPEAFGYTIDVGRTIDEPFIPLLSHGVGAQRDTLSLVTELPPNTRLVRIRPILGNFDTTTYTPIVGRGLLATVPVTSVVEFNEYPSADDLEGGTRGDQGSGETIDVYFDVLGRQLSGPPRHGRYPVLRRRWRIQ
;
A
#
# COMPACT_ATOMS: atom_id res chain seq x y z
N MET A 1 3.31 -38.54 -21.13
CA MET A 1 2.44 -37.77 -22.04
C MET A 1 1.02 -37.82 -21.50
N ALA A 2 0.65 -36.81 -20.72
CA ALA A 2 -0.74 -36.52 -20.36
C ALA A 2 -0.90 -35.02 -20.67
N GLY A 3 -1.65 -34.73 -21.73
CA GLY A 3 -1.87 -33.37 -22.19
C GLY A 3 -2.73 -32.62 -21.18
N THR A 4 -2.17 -31.59 -20.57
CA THR A 4 -2.99 -30.54 -19.96
C THR A 4 -3.38 -29.58 -21.07
N ASP A 5 -4.58 -29.76 -21.62
CA ASP A 5 -5.28 -28.70 -22.36
C ASP A 5 -5.52 -27.56 -21.36
N ARG A 6 -4.54 -26.64 -21.25
CA ARG A 6 -4.76 -25.35 -20.61
C ARG A 6 -5.49 -24.51 -21.64
N THR A 7 -6.82 -24.63 -21.69
CA THR A 7 -7.65 -23.59 -22.32
C THR A 7 -7.35 -22.29 -21.59
N PHE A 8 -6.60 -21.38 -22.22
CA PHE A 8 -6.35 -20.05 -21.65
C PHE A 8 -7.69 -19.39 -21.38
N ALA A 9 -7.86 -18.79 -20.20
CA ALA A 9 -9.07 -18.04 -19.90
C ALA A 9 -9.18 -16.86 -20.88
N GLN A 10 -10.39 -16.68 -21.42
CA GLN A 10 -10.75 -15.49 -22.17
C GLN A 10 -11.27 -14.45 -21.17
N VAL A 11 -10.68 -13.26 -21.18
CA VAL A 11 -11.17 -12.11 -20.43
C VAL A 11 -11.83 -11.14 -21.38
N ALA A 12 -12.96 -10.61 -20.95
CA ALA A 12 -13.64 -9.52 -21.62
C ALA A 12 -13.06 -8.17 -21.15
N VAL A 13 -12.44 -7.41 -22.04
CA VAL A 13 -12.06 -6.02 -21.76
C VAL A 13 -13.05 -5.10 -22.45
N SER A 14 -13.60 -4.14 -21.71
CA SER A 14 -14.54 -3.15 -22.25
C SER A 14 -14.15 -1.73 -21.82
N TRP A 15 -14.56 -0.75 -22.60
CA TRP A 15 -14.29 0.67 -22.36
C TRP A 15 -15.49 1.52 -22.77
N LEU A 16 -15.53 2.78 -22.35
CA LEU A 16 -16.58 3.69 -22.79
C LEU A 16 -16.43 3.99 -24.28
N ARG A 17 -17.54 3.91 -25.02
CA ARG A 17 -17.58 4.31 -26.43
C ARG A 17 -17.55 5.83 -26.52
N ASP A 18 -16.75 6.34 -27.45
CA ASP A 18 -16.74 7.77 -27.77
C ASP A 18 -17.56 8.10 -29.03
N SER A 19 -18.07 9.32 -29.07
CA SER A 19 -18.92 9.84 -30.16
C SER A 19 -18.15 10.42 -31.35
N ILE A 20 -16.81 10.45 -31.30
CA ILE A 20 -15.91 10.98 -32.33
C ILE A 20 -15.25 9.79 -33.06
N PRO A 21 -14.90 9.86 -34.37
CA PRO A 21 -14.25 8.76 -35.10
C PRO A 21 -13.02 8.22 -34.35
N THR A 22 -13.05 6.93 -34.02
CA THR A 22 -12.07 6.26 -33.14
C THR A 22 -11.44 5.04 -33.78
N THR A 23 -10.11 5.00 -33.75
CA THR A 23 -9.34 3.76 -33.92
C THR A 23 -8.79 3.35 -32.56
N TYR A 24 -8.98 2.09 -32.18
CA TYR A 24 -8.43 1.53 -30.94
C TYR A 24 -7.27 0.61 -31.26
N PHE A 25 -6.13 0.82 -30.60
CA PHE A 25 -5.01 -0.12 -30.59
C PHE A 25 -5.00 -0.84 -29.25
N VAL A 26 -5.04 -2.16 -29.28
CA VAL A 26 -4.98 -2.98 -28.08
C VAL A 26 -3.63 -3.65 -28.03
N ARG A 27 -2.91 -3.49 -26.92
CA ARG A 27 -1.62 -4.13 -26.68
C ARG A 27 -1.65 -4.95 -25.41
N VAL A 28 -0.90 -6.04 -25.39
CA VAL A 28 -0.81 -6.93 -24.23
C VAL A 28 0.63 -7.21 -23.85
N ARG A 29 0.85 -7.50 -22.57
CA ARG A 29 2.10 -8.07 -22.06
C ARG A 29 1.82 -9.09 -20.95
N SER A 30 2.68 -10.11 -20.87
CA SER A 30 2.54 -11.26 -19.96
C SER A 30 3.35 -11.16 -18.67
N MET A 31 4.23 -10.19 -18.55
CA MET A 31 4.99 -9.88 -17.34
C MET A 31 5.31 -8.38 -17.29
N ALA A 32 5.44 -7.84 -16.08
CA ALA A 32 5.89 -6.46 -15.88
C ALA A 32 7.28 -6.26 -16.53
N GLY A 33 7.49 -5.10 -17.15
CA GLY A 33 8.75 -4.74 -17.83
C GLY A 33 8.98 -5.41 -19.19
N GLN A 34 8.12 -6.33 -19.62
CA GLN A 34 8.15 -6.80 -21.01
C GLN A 34 7.61 -5.74 -21.97
N ALA A 35 8.15 -5.73 -23.19
CA ALA A 35 7.66 -4.87 -24.26
C ALA A 35 6.19 -5.19 -24.58
N TRP A 36 5.39 -4.14 -24.74
CA TRP A 36 4.02 -4.23 -25.24
C TRP A 36 3.99 -4.83 -26.64
N ARG A 37 3.08 -5.78 -26.86
CA ARG A 37 2.84 -6.38 -28.18
C ARG A 37 1.45 -6.01 -28.66
N GLU A 38 1.34 -5.57 -29.90
CA GLU A 38 0.03 -5.36 -30.52
C GLU A 38 -0.75 -6.66 -30.53
N TYR A 39 -1.97 -6.60 -30.01
CA TYR A 39 -2.92 -7.71 -29.99
C TYR A 39 -3.96 -7.54 -31.08
N ASP A 40 -4.53 -6.33 -31.22
CA ASP A 40 -5.53 -6.03 -32.23
C ASP A 40 -5.61 -4.52 -32.54
N THR A 41 -6.16 -4.18 -33.70
CA THR A 41 -6.51 -2.81 -34.11
C THR A 41 -7.97 -2.78 -34.56
N LEU A 42 -8.81 -2.03 -33.84
CA LEU A 42 -10.27 -2.04 -34.03
C LEU A 42 -10.75 -0.73 -34.68
N THR A 43 -11.60 -0.88 -35.70
CA THR A 43 -12.36 0.22 -36.32
C THR A 43 -13.84 0.09 -35.98
N GLU A 44 -14.31 0.96 -35.08
CA GLU A 44 -15.70 1.37 -34.81
C GLU A 44 -16.81 0.40 -34.31
N THR A 45 -16.66 -0.93 -34.22
CA THR A 45 -17.87 -1.77 -33.99
C THR A 45 -18.08 -2.45 -32.63
N SER A 46 -17.15 -2.41 -31.66
CA SER A 46 -17.45 -2.94 -30.32
C SER A 46 -16.59 -2.27 -29.25
N PRO A 47 -17.18 -1.63 -28.21
CA PRO A 47 -16.45 -1.10 -27.05
C PRO A 47 -15.95 -2.22 -26.11
N TYR A 48 -15.76 -3.40 -26.67
CA TYR A 48 -15.48 -4.65 -26.00
C TYR A 48 -14.63 -5.52 -26.92
N LEU A 49 -13.60 -6.12 -26.34
CA LEU A 49 -12.75 -7.13 -26.97
C LEU A 49 -12.56 -8.30 -26.01
N GLY A 50 -12.78 -9.52 -26.53
CA GLY A 50 -12.34 -10.74 -25.87
C GLY A 50 -10.84 -10.94 -26.06
N ILE A 51 -10.09 -11.01 -24.96
CA ILE A 51 -8.66 -11.23 -24.95
C ILE A 51 -8.37 -12.62 -24.38
N VAL A 52 -7.63 -13.43 -25.14
CA VAL A 52 -7.07 -14.68 -24.61
C VAL A 52 -5.87 -14.31 -23.76
N LEU A 53 -5.92 -14.58 -22.46
CA LEU A 53 -4.84 -14.21 -21.56
C LEU A 53 -3.55 -14.99 -21.89
N PRO A 54 -2.41 -14.31 -22.16
CA PRO A 54 -1.14 -14.99 -22.40
C PRO A 54 -0.57 -15.63 -21.14
N SER A 55 -1.00 -15.19 -19.95
CA SER A 55 -0.62 -15.75 -18.65
C SER A 55 -1.72 -15.60 -17.62
N PHE A 56 -1.86 -16.62 -16.76
CA PHE A 56 -2.74 -16.56 -15.59
C PHE A 56 -2.10 -15.84 -14.40
N ASP A 57 -0.81 -15.53 -14.45
CA ASP A 57 -0.11 -14.99 -13.29
C ASP A 57 -0.04 -13.45 -13.34
N HIS A 58 0.05 -12.92 -14.55
CA HIS A 58 0.11 -11.49 -14.81
C HIS A 58 -0.23 -11.25 -16.29
N THR A 59 -1.25 -10.44 -16.57
CA THR A 59 -1.52 -9.93 -17.91
C THR A 59 -1.89 -8.47 -17.79
N GLU A 60 -1.19 -7.61 -18.52
CA GLU A 60 -1.61 -6.23 -18.69
C GLU A 60 -2.10 -5.97 -20.09
N VAL A 61 -3.09 -5.09 -20.19
CA VAL A 61 -3.73 -4.65 -21.42
C VAL A 61 -3.64 -3.13 -21.49
N GLU A 62 -3.06 -2.59 -22.56
CA GLU A 62 -3.12 -1.18 -22.92
C GLU A 62 -4.18 -1.02 -24.00
N ILE A 63 -5.08 -0.05 -23.81
CA ILE A 63 -6.00 0.43 -24.84
C ILE A 63 -5.62 1.85 -25.18
N GLU A 64 -5.12 2.06 -26.40
CA GLU A 64 -4.87 3.37 -26.95
C GLU A 64 -6.00 3.75 -27.91
N LYS A 65 -6.68 4.84 -27.60
CA LYS A 65 -7.65 5.49 -28.48
C LYS A 65 -6.96 6.61 -29.23
N ARG A 66 -7.05 6.62 -30.57
CA ARG A 66 -6.64 7.77 -31.40
C ARG A 66 -7.86 8.45 -32.02
N THR A 67 -7.86 9.78 -31.96
CA THR A 67 -8.90 10.66 -32.50
C THR A 67 -8.26 11.95 -33.03
N ILE A 68 -9.07 12.90 -33.50
CA ILE A 68 -8.68 14.29 -33.75
C ILE A 68 -9.39 15.23 -32.77
N ASP A 69 -8.73 16.34 -32.42
CA ASP A 69 -9.33 17.44 -31.65
C ASP A 69 -10.25 18.31 -32.53
N ALA A 70 -10.89 19.33 -31.92
CA ALA A 70 -11.82 20.23 -32.61
C ALA A 70 -11.19 21.01 -33.78
N ASN A 71 -9.85 21.09 -33.85
CA ASN A 71 -9.10 21.73 -34.92
C ASN A 71 -8.53 20.71 -35.93
N GLY A 72 -8.95 19.46 -35.86
CA GLY A 72 -8.50 18.38 -36.75
C GLY A 72 -7.12 17.83 -36.42
N LYS A 73 -6.53 18.13 -35.25
CA LYS A 73 -5.18 17.65 -34.89
C LYS A 73 -5.24 16.29 -34.18
N PRO A 74 -4.32 15.34 -34.45
CA PRO A 74 -4.32 14.02 -33.80
C PRO A 74 -4.18 14.09 -32.27
N LEU A 75 -5.04 13.38 -31.56
CA LEU A 75 -5.05 13.20 -30.11
C LEU A 75 -5.03 11.70 -29.79
N SER A 76 -4.30 11.32 -28.74
CA SER A 76 -4.30 9.95 -28.22
C SER A 76 -4.64 9.96 -26.73
N ALA A 77 -5.45 9.00 -26.31
CA ALA A 77 -5.78 8.73 -24.92
C ALA A 77 -5.52 7.26 -24.63
N VAL A 78 -5.06 6.95 -23.41
CA VAL A 78 -4.64 5.60 -23.05
C VAL A 78 -5.25 5.17 -21.74
N GLY A 79 -5.64 3.90 -21.67
CA GLY A 79 -6.07 3.21 -20.47
C GLY A 79 -5.30 1.90 -20.30
N TYR A 80 -5.17 1.46 -19.06
CA TYR A 80 -4.47 0.22 -18.71
C TYR A 80 -5.35 -0.62 -17.81
N TRP A 81 -5.29 -1.93 -18.00
CA TRP A 81 -5.88 -2.90 -17.10
C TRP A 81 -4.83 -3.94 -16.74
N LEU A 82 -4.72 -4.27 -15.45
CA LEU A 82 -3.92 -5.39 -14.97
C LEU A 82 -4.85 -6.51 -14.48
N GLY A 83 -4.61 -7.72 -14.96
CA GLY A 83 -5.22 -8.94 -14.47
C GLY A 83 -4.18 -9.84 -13.84
N ARG A 84 -4.48 -10.37 -12.66
CA ARG A 84 -3.81 -11.55 -12.10
C ARG A 84 -4.85 -12.67 -12.06
N GLY A 85 -4.65 -13.73 -12.81
CA GLY A 85 -5.57 -14.85 -12.88
C GLY A 85 -5.63 -15.68 -11.60
N THR A 86 -6.41 -16.76 -11.64
CA THR A 86 -6.68 -17.65 -10.50
C THR A 86 -5.65 -18.79 -10.34
N GLY A 87 -4.55 -18.75 -11.11
CA GLY A 87 -3.72 -19.91 -11.47
C GLY A 87 -3.07 -20.71 -10.33
N ASP A 88 -2.91 -20.12 -9.13
CA ASP A 88 -2.55 -20.81 -7.88
C ASP A 88 -2.72 -19.81 -6.70
N LEU A 89 -3.90 -19.78 -6.06
CA LEU A 89 -4.20 -18.85 -4.96
C LEU A 89 -3.17 -18.86 -3.82
N LEU A 90 -2.45 -19.96 -3.61
CA LEU A 90 -1.47 -20.13 -2.53
C LEU A 90 -0.14 -19.42 -2.82
N ARG A 91 0.29 -19.37 -4.08
CA ARG A 91 1.49 -18.60 -4.47
C ARG A 91 1.33 -17.11 -4.22
N TRP A 92 0.10 -16.61 -4.35
CA TRP A 92 -0.24 -15.20 -4.14
C TRP A 92 -0.41 -14.81 -2.67
N THR A 93 -0.33 -15.77 -1.74
CA THR A 93 -0.40 -15.53 -0.30
C THR A 93 0.95 -15.46 0.40
N LEU A 94 2.06 -15.55 -0.34
CA LEU A 94 3.40 -15.47 0.24
C LEU A 94 3.59 -14.12 0.96
N PRO A 95 3.87 -14.13 2.27
CA PRO A 95 3.84 -12.93 3.08
C PRO A 95 5.09 -12.06 2.81
N GLY A 96 4.87 -10.77 2.60
CA GLY A 96 5.92 -9.76 2.76
C GLY A 96 6.10 -9.41 4.23
N ARG A 97 7.33 -9.12 4.66
CA ARG A 97 7.60 -8.44 5.92
C ARG A 97 7.45 -6.93 5.73
N VAL A 98 6.86 -6.28 6.72
CA VAL A 98 6.72 -4.82 6.81
C VAL A 98 7.47 -4.31 8.04
N LEU A 99 8.33 -3.31 7.83
CA LEU A 99 9.07 -2.64 8.90
C LEU A 99 8.46 -1.26 9.18
N LEU A 100 7.92 -1.06 10.38
CA LEU A 100 7.53 0.25 10.89
C LEU A 100 8.68 0.83 11.70
N LEU A 101 9.21 1.98 11.26
CA LEU A 101 10.19 2.78 11.98
C LEU A 101 9.51 4.00 12.59
N ILE A 102 9.68 4.20 13.89
CA ILE A 102 9.01 5.27 14.63
C ILE A 102 9.95 5.92 15.64
N ASP A 103 9.83 7.22 15.87
CA ASP A 103 10.59 7.88 16.94
C ASP A 103 10.19 7.35 18.33
N ASP A 104 11.15 7.35 19.25
CA ASP A 104 11.03 6.74 20.57
C ASP A 104 9.93 7.31 21.46
N GLU A 105 9.72 8.62 21.39
CA GLU A 105 8.65 9.28 22.14
C GLU A 105 7.28 8.89 21.57
N SER A 106 7.07 8.98 20.25
CA SER A 106 5.83 8.55 19.60
C SER A 106 5.54 7.07 19.85
N ALA A 107 6.55 6.20 19.81
CA ALA A 107 6.41 4.79 20.09
C ALA A 107 5.88 4.52 21.51
N SER A 108 6.32 5.32 22.49
CA SER A 108 5.88 5.20 23.87
C SER A 108 4.44 5.69 24.09
N LEU A 109 4.03 6.74 23.36
CA LEU A 109 2.74 7.41 23.48
C LEU A 109 1.62 6.79 22.62
N LEU A 110 1.98 5.97 21.62
CA LEU A 110 1.08 5.30 20.68
C LEU A 110 1.09 3.77 20.82
N ARG A 111 1.40 3.24 22.02
CA ARG A 111 1.55 1.79 22.24
C ARG A 111 0.31 1.00 21.83
N ASP A 112 -0.88 1.48 22.18
CA ASP A 112 -2.13 0.77 21.87
C ASP A 112 -2.41 0.77 20.36
N GLU A 113 -2.18 1.91 19.70
CA GLU A 113 -2.33 2.05 18.24
C GLU A 113 -1.33 1.17 17.48
N LEU A 114 -0.09 1.04 17.98
CA LEU A 114 0.92 0.17 17.38
C LEU A 114 0.59 -1.32 17.54
N GLU A 115 0.04 -1.74 18.69
CA GLU A 115 -0.40 -3.12 18.88
C GLU A 115 -1.64 -3.45 18.02
N GLU A 116 -2.58 -2.51 17.87
CA GLU A 116 -3.71 -2.64 16.94
C GLU A 116 -3.23 -2.76 15.50
N TRP A 117 -2.28 -1.90 15.09
CA TRP A 117 -1.68 -1.96 13.75
C TRP A 117 -0.98 -3.30 13.49
N LYS A 118 -0.15 -3.79 14.42
CA LYS A 118 0.52 -5.10 14.30
C LYS A 118 -0.51 -6.21 14.12
N HIS A 119 -1.57 -6.20 14.91
CA HIS A 119 -2.64 -7.17 14.82
C HIS A 119 -3.32 -7.10 13.44
N ASP A 120 -3.69 -5.92 12.97
CA ASP A 120 -4.38 -5.76 11.70
C ASP A 120 -3.56 -6.28 10.51
N VAL A 121 -2.30 -5.88 10.39
CA VAL A 121 -1.47 -6.32 9.26
C VAL A 121 -1.19 -7.83 9.35
N LEU A 122 -1.04 -8.38 10.55
CA LEU A 122 -0.94 -9.83 10.76
C LEU A 122 -2.21 -10.56 10.28
N MET A 123 -3.40 -10.04 10.56
CA MET A 123 -4.67 -10.65 10.14
C MET A 123 -4.89 -10.59 8.63
N GLU A 124 -4.24 -9.65 7.95
CA GLU A 124 -4.28 -9.52 6.49
C GLU A 124 -3.24 -10.39 5.77
N GLY A 125 -2.18 -10.82 6.44
CA GLY A 125 -1.16 -11.66 5.81
C GLY A 125 0.27 -11.28 6.11
N TRP A 126 0.53 -10.07 6.61
CA TRP A 126 1.86 -9.51 6.75
C TRP A 126 2.62 -10.09 7.94
N ILE A 127 3.94 -9.91 7.92
CA ILE A 127 4.83 -10.14 9.05
C ILE A 127 5.20 -8.76 9.61
N PRO A 128 4.56 -8.29 10.70
CA PRO A 128 4.85 -6.98 11.26
C PRO A 128 6.18 -6.97 12.00
N GLN A 129 6.98 -5.93 11.77
CA GLN A 129 8.14 -5.59 12.58
C GLN A 129 8.03 -4.11 12.96
N VAL A 130 7.98 -3.80 14.25
CA VAL A 130 8.00 -2.43 14.75
C VAL A 130 9.35 -2.19 15.41
N ARG A 131 10.04 -1.11 15.03
CA ARG A 131 11.28 -0.68 15.65
C ARG A 131 11.20 0.81 16.00
N SER A 132 11.39 1.08 17.29
CA SER A 132 11.60 2.42 17.82
C SER A 132 13.03 2.87 17.51
N LEU A 133 13.21 4.12 17.09
CA LEU A 133 14.51 4.72 16.80
C LEU A 133 14.86 5.78 17.85
N LEU A 134 16.05 5.63 18.43
CA LEU A 134 16.62 6.63 19.32
C LEU A 134 17.04 7.89 18.52
N PRO A 135 17.12 9.07 19.15
CA PRO A 135 17.59 10.30 18.49
C PRO A 135 18.90 10.14 17.71
N SER A 136 19.84 9.32 18.20
CA SER A 136 21.12 9.05 17.54
C SER A 136 20.99 8.22 16.26
N GLU A 137 19.95 7.39 16.13
CA GLU A 137 19.70 6.53 14.96
C GLU A 137 18.92 7.27 13.86
N ARG A 138 18.28 8.40 14.20
CA ARG A 138 17.44 9.22 13.31
C ARG A 138 17.93 10.65 13.15
N ASN A 139 19.20 10.90 13.45
CA ASN A 139 19.84 12.21 13.36
C ASN A 139 20.04 12.69 11.91
N ASN A 140 20.10 11.77 10.94
CA ASN A 140 20.19 12.07 9.51
C ASN A 140 19.60 10.90 8.69
N PRO A 141 19.28 11.12 7.40
CA PRO A 141 18.71 10.08 6.54
C PRO A 141 19.57 8.82 6.39
N ARG A 142 20.90 8.95 6.31
CA ARG A 142 21.81 7.81 6.14
C ARG A 142 21.78 6.86 7.33
N SER A 143 21.68 7.39 8.55
CA SER A 143 21.53 6.57 9.76
C SER A 143 20.26 5.71 9.72
N VAL A 144 19.13 6.29 9.30
CA VAL A 144 17.86 5.57 9.16
C VAL A 144 17.92 4.54 8.03
N LYS A 145 18.53 4.90 6.89
CA LYS A 145 18.69 3.98 5.76
C LYS A 145 19.55 2.77 6.13
N ASN A 146 20.60 2.94 6.93
CA ASN A 146 21.38 1.82 7.46
C ASN A 146 20.53 0.85 8.32
N VAL A 147 19.56 1.36 9.07
CA VAL A 147 18.61 0.49 9.80
C VAL A 147 17.76 -0.33 8.82
N ILE A 148 17.31 0.28 7.73
CA ILE A 148 16.52 -0.37 6.68
C ILE A 148 17.34 -1.43 5.95
N ILE A 149 18.58 -1.11 5.52
CA ILE A 149 19.49 -2.05 4.85
C ILE A 149 19.75 -3.28 5.72
N ASN A 150 20.04 -3.07 7.02
CA ASN A 150 20.24 -4.19 7.94
C ASN A 150 18.97 -5.05 8.09
N ALA A 151 17.80 -4.42 8.13
CA ALA A 151 16.54 -5.16 8.18
C ALA A 151 16.26 -5.90 6.86
N PHE A 152 16.60 -5.32 5.71
CA PHE A 152 16.45 -5.92 4.39
C PHE A 152 17.31 -7.18 4.23
N ALA A 153 18.58 -7.10 4.66
CA ALA A 153 19.52 -8.22 4.62
C ALA A 153 19.12 -9.40 5.51
N ASP A 154 18.36 -9.17 6.58
CA ASP A 154 17.86 -10.23 7.48
C ASP A 154 16.63 -10.93 6.89
N THR A 155 16.82 -12.05 6.19
CA THR A 155 15.71 -12.83 5.62
C THR A 155 15.12 -13.87 6.59
N SER A 156 15.54 -13.92 7.86
CA SER A 156 15.13 -14.96 8.81
C SER A 156 13.62 -15.00 9.08
N ARG A 157 12.96 -13.84 8.94
CA ARG A 157 11.51 -13.66 9.09
C ARG A 157 10.80 -13.39 7.77
N GLY A 158 11.42 -13.72 6.64
CA GLY A 158 10.93 -13.40 5.30
C GLY A 158 11.42 -12.06 4.77
N ASN A 159 11.24 -11.87 3.46
CA ASN A 159 11.77 -10.71 2.74
C ASN A 159 11.07 -9.43 3.17
N LEU A 160 11.86 -8.39 3.48
CA LEU A 160 11.34 -7.05 3.67
C LEU A 160 10.87 -6.52 2.31
N THR A 161 9.64 -6.02 2.27
CA THR A 161 9.03 -5.50 1.03
C THR A 161 8.44 -4.10 1.22
N HIS A 162 8.13 -3.73 2.46
CA HIS A 162 7.44 -2.49 2.80
C HIS A 162 8.09 -1.84 4.02
N VAL A 163 8.17 -0.52 4.02
CA VAL A 163 8.65 0.31 5.14
C VAL A 163 7.64 1.41 5.43
N LEU A 164 7.23 1.54 6.69
CA LEU A 164 6.37 2.62 7.16
C LEU A 164 7.16 3.52 8.12
N LEU A 165 7.36 4.77 7.74
CA LEU A 165 8.06 5.79 8.54
C LEU A 165 7.04 6.61 9.32
N VAL A 166 7.14 6.68 10.65
CA VAL A 166 6.15 7.35 11.51
C VAL A 166 6.80 8.35 12.46
N GLY A 167 6.25 9.56 12.52
CA GLY A 167 6.68 10.61 13.43
C GLY A 167 7.98 11.29 13.00
N ASP A 168 8.87 11.54 13.95
CA ASP A 168 10.12 12.28 13.73
C ASP A 168 11.23 11.43 13.10
N ILE A 169 11.00 11.07 11.83
CA ILE A 169 11.97 10.45 10.95
C ILE A 169 12.46 11.52 9.94
N PRO A 170 13.77 11.72 9.76
CA PRO A 170 14.28 12.72 8.83
C PRO A 170 13.81 12.48 7.39
N TYR A 171 13.61 13.56 6.64
CA TYR A 171 13.44 13.48 5.18
C TYR A 171 14.81 13.43 4.52
N ALA A 172 15.00 12.54 3.57
CA ALA A 172 16.10 12.71 2.63
C ALA A 172 15.75 13.84 1.68
N TYR A 173 16.75 14.66 1.36
CA TYR A 173 16.65 15.71 0.37
C TYR A 173 17.57 15.35 -0.77
N THR A 174 17.08 15.49 -2.00
CA THR A 174 17.84 15.04 -3.17
C THR A 174 17.48 15.81 -4.43
N GLY A 175 18.46 16.01 -5.30
CA GLY A 175 18.29 16.60 -6.62
C GLY A 175 19.00 17.93 -6.81
N GLY A 176 19.14 18.30 -8.09
CA GLY A 176 19.56 19.62 -8.56
C GLY A 176 18.63 20.08 -9.67
N PHE A 177 17.32 20.04 -9.43
CA PHE A 177 16.33 20.40 -10.43
C PHE A 177 16.52 21.85 -10.89
N SER A 178 16.48 22.08 -12.19
CA SER A 178 16.64 23.42 -12.75
C SER A 178 15.96 23.51 -14.10
N THR A 179 15.32 24.65 -14.37
CA THR A 179 14.67 24.92 -15.67
C THR A 179 15.66 25.12 -16.82
N THR A 180 16.94 25.33 -16.50
CA THR A 180 18.04 25.37 -17.47
C THR A 180 18.92 24.11 -17.42
N GLY A 181 18.63 23.20 -16.48
CA GLY A 181 19.36 21.95 -16.28
C GLY A 181 18.78 20.77 -17.07
N ALA A 182 19.35 19.58 -16.83
CA ALA A 182 18.90 18.35 -17.49
C ALA A 182 17.53 17.87 -17.03
N VAL A 183 17.15 18.16 -15.78
CA VAL A 183 15.87 17.74 -15.19
C VAL A 183 15.16 18.98 -14.63
N PRO A 184 14.01 19.38 -15.21
CA PRO A 184 13.26 20.54 -14.73
C PRO A 184 12.52 20.22 -13.42
N PRO A 185 12.22 21.24 -12.59
CA PRO A 185 11.40 21.10 -11.39
C PRO A 185 10.10 20.35 -11.70
N PRO A 186 9.70 19.35 -10.89
CA PRO A 186 8.50 18.55 -11.14
C PRO A 186 7.22 19.38 -11.30
N ASP A 187 7.07 20.45 -10.54
CA ASP A 187 5.91 21.35 -10.61
C ASP A 187 6.05 22.47 -11.67
N GLY A 188 7.20 22.59 -12.31
CA GLY A 188 7.47 23.53 -13.40
C GLY A 188 7.90 24.94 -12.97
N HIS A 189 8.23 25.18 -11.70
CA HIS A 189 8.58 26.53 -11.19
C HIS A 189 10.10 26.74 -11.12
N PRO A 190 10.70 27.70 -11.86
CA PRO A 190 12.15 27.95 -11.87
C PRO A 190 12.76 28.20 -10.49
N GLU A 191 12.05 28.90 -9.61
CA GLU A 191 12.50 29.25 -8.25
C GLU A 191 12.34 28.12 -7.24
N HIS A 192 11.65 27.04 -7.64
CA HIS A 192 11.45 25.81 -6.88
C HIS A 192 12.35 24.68 -7.42
N GLY A 193 13.59 25.04 -7.76
CA GLY A 193 14.63 24.12 -8.19
C GLY A 193 15.30 23.36 -7.04
N GLY A 194 16.52 22.88 -7.29
CA GLY A 194 17.39 22.26 -6.29
C GLY A 194 16.92 20.88 -5.83
N ALA A 195 17.16 20.57 -4.56
CA ALA A 195 16.78 19.32 -3.91
C ALA A 195 15.32 19.36 -3.46
N TRP A 196 14.64 18.20 -3.46
CA TRP A 196 13.29 18.04 -2.93
C TRP A 196 13.28 16.88 -1.92
N SER A 197 12.27 16.87 -1.05
CA SER A 197 12.05 15.76 -0.12
C SER A 197 11.75 14.44 -0.86
N SER A 198 12.41 13.35 -0.45
CA SER A 198 12.28 12.05 -1.11
C SER A 198 12.38 10.87 -0.15
N ASP A 199 11.33 10.07 -0.08
CA ASP A 199 11.34 8.76 0.56
C ASP A 199 11.83 7.65 -0.39
N ALA A 200 12.03 7.92 -1.68
CA ALA A 200 12.65 6.98 -2.62
C ALA A 200 14.07 6.58 -2.18
N TYR A 201 14.80 7.51 -1.54
CA TYR A 201 16.10 7.21 -0.93
C TYR A 201 16.02 6.02 0.04
N TYR A 202 14.98 5.95 0.87
CA TYR A 202 14.78 4.84 1.81
C TYR A 202 14.34 3.54 1.15
N GLY A 203 13.78 3.63 -0.07
CA GLY A 203 13.29 2.49 -0.84
C GLY A 203 14.35 1.81 -1.71
N ASP A 204 15.43 2.54 -2.04
CA ASP A 204 16.53 2.11 -2.90
C ASP A 204 17.63 1.47 -2.06
N VAL A 205 17.64 0.14 -1.99
CA VAL A 205 18.54 -0.61 -1.09
C VAL A 205 19.68 -1.25 -1.87
N GLU A 206 19.42 -1.76 -3.07
CA GLU A 206 20.41 -2.43 -3.90
C GLU A 206 20.26 -2.05 -5.37
N VAL A 207 21.36 -1.71 -6.07
CA VAL A 207 21.31 -1.46 -7.53
C VAL A 207 21.21 -2.75 -8.35
N SER A 208 21.59 -3.86 -7.73
CA SER A 208 21.42 -5.23 -8.22
C SER A 208 21.63 -6.20 -7.05
N PRO A 209 21.17 -7.46 -7.12
CA PRO A 209 21.26 -8.39 -6.00
C PRO A 209 22.66 -8.46 -5.36
N GLY A 210 22.76 -8.03 -4.10
CA GLY A 210 23.99 -7.99 -3.30
C GLY A 210 24.90 -6.79 -3.53
N ILE A 211 24.52 -5.81 -4.35
CA ILE A 211 25.25 -4.56 -4.57
C ILE A 211 24.44 -3.40 -4.01
N SER A 212 24.96 -2.78 -2.94
CA SER A 212 24.30 -1.66 -2.25
C SER A 212 24.02 -0.48 -3.18
N ALA A 213 22.85 0.12 -3.03
CA ALA A 213 22.49 1.36 -3.71
C ALA A 213 23.11 2.61 -3.07
N GLU A 214 23.72 2.51 -1.88
CA GLU A 214 24.29 3.66 -1.15
C GLU A 214 25.25 4.51 -2.00
N GLU A 215 26.08 3.87 -2.82
CA GLU A 215 27.06 4.55 -3.67
C GLU A 215 26.42 5.33 -4.83
N SER A 216 25.14 5.07 -5.14
CA SER A 216 24.40 5.81 -6.18
C SER A 216 23.80 7.12 -5.66
N TRP A 217 23.84 7.35 -4.35
CA TRP A 217 23.34 8.56 -3.70
C TRP A 217 24.52 9.42 -3.20
N THR A 218 25.00 10.30 -4.09
CA THR A 218 26.18 11.16 -3.87
C THR A 218 25.79 12.53 -3.33
N ASP A 219 26.74 13.25 -2.74
CA ASP A 219 26.59 14.63 -2.22
C ASP A 219 27.87 15.42 -2.56
N ASP A 220 28.19 15.48 -3.86
CA ASP A 220 29.51 15.88 -4.33
C ASP A 220 29.46 16.96 -5.42
N VAL A 221 28.35 17.12 -6.15
CA VAL A 221 28.38 17.85 -7.43
C VAL A 221 27.32 18.92 -7.62
N VAL A 222 26.15 18.82 -6.98
CA VAL A 222 25.11 19.84 -7.11
C VAL A 222 25.55 21.12 -6.40
N ASN A 223 25.23 22.27 -7.01
CA ASN A 223 25.53 23.60 -6.48
C ASN A 223 24.38 24.57 -6.79
N ASP A 224 23.19 24.23 -6.31
CA ASP A 224 22.03 25.11 -6.32
C ASP A 224 22.03 25.98 -5.06
N THR A 225 22.31 27.27 -5.24
CA THR A 225 22.25 28.29 -4.18
C THR A 225 21.08 29.27 -4.37
N THR A 226 20.32 29.10 -5.46
CA THR A 226 19.34 30.06 -5.96
C THR A 226 17.90 29.70 -5.64
N SER A 227 17.62 28.44 -5.30
CA SER A 227 16.29 28.00 -4.86
C SER A 227 15.81 28.83 -3.67
N PHE A 228 14.54 29.22 -3.67
CA PHE A 228 14.01 30.18 -2.70
C PHE A 228 13.97 29.61 -1.28
N ARG A 229 13.51 28.36 -1.13
CA ARG A 229 13.42 27.69 0.17
C ARG A 229 14.78 27.06 0.50
N GLN A 230 15.27 27.34 1.72
CA GLN A 230 16.59 26.90 2.17
C GLN A 230 16.79 25.38 2.13
N HIS A 231 15.71 24.62 2.30
CA HIS A 231 15.75 23.18 2.23
C HIS A 231 15.97 22.67 0.79
N ASN A 232 15.56 23.43 -0.22
CA ASN A 232 15.77 23.08 -1.63
C ASN A 232 17.14 23.45 -2.15
N LYS A 233 17.84 24.41 -1.55
CA LYS A 233 19.25 24.65 -1.93
C LYS A 233 20.06 23.39 -1.70
N ASN A 234 20.94 23.04 -2.63
CA ASN A 234 21.75 21.84 -2.54
C ASN A 234 23.17 22.18 -2.96
N VAL A 235 24.11 22.03 -2.05
CA VAL A 235 25.53 22.26 -2.31
C VAL A 235 26.34 21.08 -1.81
N ALA A 236 27.37 20.70 -2.55
CA ALA A 236 28.24 19.58 -2.20
C ALA A 236 28.67 19.57 -0.72
N GLY A 237 28.44 18.44 -0.06
CA GLY A 237 28.76 18.17 1.34
C GLY A 237 27.77 18.72 2.36
N ASP A 238 26.57 19.15 1.95
CA ASP A 238 25.55 19.69 2.86
C ASP A 238 24.62 18.63 3.48
N GLY A 239 24.81 17.36 3.11
CA GLY A 239 24.03 16.21 3.57
C GLY A 239 22.81 15.90 2.69
N LYS A 240 22.63 16.58 1.56
CA LYS A 240 21.58 16.33 0.56
C LYS A 240 22.18 15.65 -0.65
N PHE A 241 21.40 14.80 -1.32
CA PHE A 241 21.91 13.99 -2.41
C PHE A 241 21.78 14.69 -3.77
N ASP A 242 22.62 14.35 -4.74
CA ASP A 242 22.69 15.02 -6.04
C ASP A 242 21.56 14.63 -7.01
N GLN A 243 20.97 13.45 -6.83
CA GLN A 243 20.15 12.77 -7.84
C GLN A 243 18.74 13.36 -8.00
N SER A 244 18.45 14.03 -9.12
CA SER A 244 17.07 14.46 -9.44
C SER A 244 16.16 13.31 -9.91
N LEU A 245 16.75 12.19 -10.34
CA LEU A 245 16.05 10.98 -10.76
C LEU A 245 16.50 9.80 -9.90
N ILE A 246 15.57 8.91 -9.58
CA ILE A 246 15.83 7.69 -8.83
C ILE A 246 16.87 6.85 -9.60
N PRO A 247 18.07 6.62 -9.02
CA PRO A 247 19.21 6.09 -9.76
C PRO A 247 19.07 4.60 -10.09
N SER A 248 18.28 3.87 -9.32
CA SER A 248 18.09 2.41 -9.38
C SER A 248 16.62 2.05 -9.16
N ASP A 249 16.18 0.85 -9.56
CA ASP A 249 14.80 0.43 -9.28
C ASP A 249 14.64 0.26 -7.76
N LEU A 250 13.52 0.74 -7.20
CA LEU A 250 13.27 0.61 -5.78
C LEU A 250 12.82 -0.82 -5.43
N GLU A 251 13.45 -1.41 -4.40
CA GLU A 251 13.06 -2.71 -3.85
C GLU A 251 11.88 -2.61 -2.88
N LEU A 252 11.82 -1.50 -2.13
CA LEU A 252 10.93 -1.36 -0.99
C LEU A 252 9.84 -0.33 -1.24
N ALA A 253 8.60 -0.72 -0.94
CA ALA A 253 7.47 0.18 -0.89
C ALA A 253 7.50 1.02 0.41
N VAL A 254 7.82 2.30 0.28
CA VAL A 254 7.89 3.23 1.41
C VAL A 254 6.62 4.05 1.52
N GLY A 255 6.07 4.14 2.73
CA GLY A 255 5.05 5.10 3.10
C GLY A 255 5.44 5.88 4.34
N ARG A 256 4.92 7.10 4.48
CA ARG A 256 5.25 7.99 5.60
C ARG A 256 4.02 8.58 6.27
N ILE A 257 4.03 8.65 7.59
CA ILE A 257 3.05 9.36 8.41
C ILE A 257 3.80 10.31 9.34
N ASP A 258 3.81 11.59 8.98
CA ASP A 258 4.45 12.66 9.75
C ASP A 258 3.44 13.80 9.93
N MET A 259 3.15 14.14 11.18
CA MET A 259 2.15 15.16 11.54
C MET A 259 2.77 16.40 12.17
N ARG A 260 4.10 16.59 12.07
CA ARG A 260 4.80 17.77 12.59
C ARG A 260 4.58 18.98 11.69
N GLN A 261 4.81 20.18 12.23
CA GLN A 261 4.77 21.43 11.45
C GLN A 261 3.44 21.64 10.71
N LEU A 262 2.33 21.28 11.35
CA LEU A 262 0.96 21.58 10.92
C LEU A 262 0.30 22.56 11.90
N PRO A 263 0.78 23.81 12.05
CA PRO A 263 0.21 24.76 13.01
C PRO A 263 -1.28 25.07 12.77
N ASN A 264 -1.80 24.93 11.54
CA ASN A 264 -3.24 25.04 11.27
C ASN A 264 -4.06 23.92 11.94
N PHE A 265 -3.42 22.81 12.30
CA PHE A 265 -3.97 21.70 13.07
C PHE A 265 -3.53 21.75 14.56
N GLY A 266 -2.93 22.86 14.99
CA GLY A 266 -2.58 23.10 16.39
C GLY A 266 -1.22 22.55 16.84
N THR A 267 -0.41 21.98 15.95
CA THR A 267 0.95 21.52 16.30
C THR A 267 1.86 22.69 16.66
N ARG A 268 2.78 22.50 17.60
CA ARG A 268 3.70 23.55 18.04
C ARG A 268 5.12 23.02 18.24
N PRO A 269 6.17 23.84 18.04
CA PRO A 269 7.55 23.41 18.27
C PRO A 269 7.87 23.04 19.73
N ASP A 270 7.14 23.60 20.69
CA ASP A 270 7.35 23.42 22.13
C ASP A 270 6.50 22.30 22.75
N SER A 271 5.57 21.69 21.99
CA SER A 271 4.70 20.62 22.47
C SER A 271 4.24 19.70 21.36
N ARG A 272 4.47 18.40 21.54
CA ARG A 272 4.05 17.34 20.60
C ARG A 272 2.64 16.81 20.84
N THR A 273 1.88 17.34 21.81
CA THR A 273 0.55 16.82 22.16
C THR A 273 -0.39 16.76 20.96
N ALA A 274 -0.46 17.83 20.16
CA ALA A 274 -1.31 17.88 18.98
C ALA A 274 -0.80 16.95 17.86
N GLU A 275 0.52 16.89 17.64
CA GLU A 275 1.12 15.94 16.68
C GLU A 275 0.75 14.49 17.02
N ILE A 276 0.90 14.09 18.29
CA ILE A 276 0.57 12.73 18.74
C ILE A 276 -0.91 12.41 18.55
N GLU A 277 -1.82 13.36 18.78
CA GLU A 277 -3.25 13.14 18.50
C GLU A 277 -3.54 13.02 17.00
N LEU A 278 -2.83 13.76 16.14
CA LEU A 278 -2.94 13.60 14.69
C LEU A 278 -2.39 12.24 14.23
N LEU A 279 -1.24 11.79 14.75
CA LEU A 279 -0.73 10.44 14.48
C LEU A 279 -1.74 9.37 14.91
N ARG A 280 -2.30 9.49 16.12
CA ARG A 280 -3.36 8.63 16.62
C ARG A 280 -4.59 8.62 15.72
N ARG A 281 -5.00 9.78 15.21
CA ARG A 281 -6.10 9.89 14.22
C ARG A 281 -5.78 9.10 12.96
N VAL A 282 -4.57 9.19 12.42
CA VAL A 282 -4.19 8.43 11.21
C VAL A 282 -4.23 6.92 11.47
N PHE A 283 -3.72 6.44 12.61
CA PHE A 283 -3.83 5.01 12.97
C PHE A 283 -5.29 4.56 13.11
N ARG A 284 -6.14 5.35 13.77
CA ARG A 284 -7.59 5.06 13.89
C ARG A 284 -8.29 5.00 12.54
N LYS A 285 -8.00 5.94 11.63
CA LYS A 285 -8.54 5.93 10.26
C LYS A 285 -8.08 4.69 9.50
N THR A 286 -6.80 4.34 9.64
CA THR A 286 -6.21 3.15 9.04
C THR A 286 -6.88 1.88 9.54
N HIS A 287 -7.03 1.72 10.86
CA HIS A 287 -7.77 0.60 11.45
C HIS A 287 -9.20 0.53 10.92
N ALA A 288 -9.93 1.66 10.98
CA ALA A 288 -11.32 1.75 10.52
C ALA A 288 -11.51 1.39 9.03
N TYR A 289 -10.53 1.73 8.19
CA TYR A 289 -10.48 1.30 6.80
C TYR A 289 -10.29 -0.21 6.68
N ARG A 290 -9.33 -0.80 7.41
CA ARG A 290 -9.01 -2.24 7.37
C ARG A 290 -10.15 -3.12 7.85
N ILE A 291 -10.86 -2.69 8.89
CA ILE A 291 -12.03 -3.42 9.42
C ILE A 291 -13.34 -3.04 8.74
N ARG A 292 -13.31 -2.13 7.76
CA ARG A 292 -14.49 -1.60 7.05
C ARG A 292 -15.58 -1.08 8.00
N SER A 293 -15.18 -0.45 9.12
CA SER A 293 -16.13 0.23 10.01
C SER A 293 -16.57 1.60 9.49
N THR A 294 -15.96 2.05 8.39
CA THR A 294 -16.34 3.25 7.64
C THR A 294 -16.91 2.84 6.29
N GLU A 295 -18.08 3.37 5.95
CA GLU A 295 -18.79 3.02 4.71
C GLU A 295 -18.30 3.88 3.55
N LEU A 296 -17.15 3.52 2.96
CA LEU A 296 -16.70 4.09 1.69
C LEU A 296 -17.45 3.44 0.53
N LYS A 297 -18.02 4.26 -0.36
CA LYS A 297 -18.69 3.75 -1.55
C LYS A 297 -17.66 3.45 -2.64
N ARG A 298 -17.94 2.45 -3.47
CA ARG A 298 -17.16 2.13 -4.67
C ARG A 298 -17.39 3.19 -5.77
N VAL A 299 -16.98 4.42 -5.47
CA VAL A 299 -17.07 5.62 -6.30
C VAL A 299 -15.70 6.29 -6.28
N ALA A 300 -15.35 6.91 -7.39
CA ALA A 300 -14.18 7.77 -7.49
C ALA A 300 -14.60 9.19 -7.84
N VAL A 301 -14.10 10.17 -7.09
CA VAL A 301 -14.38 11.60 -7.29
C VAL A 301 -13.16 12.29 -7.89
N ILE A 302 -13.38 13.14 -8.90
CA ILE A 302 -12.32 13.93 -9.54
C ILE A 302 -12.69 15.42 -9.46
N ASP A 303 -11.87 16.18 -8.72
CA ASP A 303 -11.95 17.63 -8.54
C ASP A 303 -10.85 18.31 -9.38
N ASP A 304 -11.09 18.42 -10.69
CA ASP A 304 -10.12 18.95 -11.65
C ASP A 304 -10.35 20.44 -11.90
N ASN A 305 -9.49 21.28 -11.32
CA ASN A 305 -9.47 22.74 -11.50
C ASN A 305 -8.41 23.22 -12.49
N PHE A 306 -7.73 22.30 -13.20
CA PHE A 306 -6.86 22.65 -14.33
C PHE A 306 -7.55 22.40 -15.68
N GLY A 307 -8.28 21.30 -15.80
CA GLY A 307 -8.70 20.76 -17.10
C GLY A 307 -7.49 20.46 -18.01
N PRO A 308 -7.69 20.44 -19.34
CA PRO A 308 -6.58 20.41 -20.28
C PRO A 308 -5.76 21.71 -20.18
N PHE A 309 -4.51 21.59 -19.73
CA PHE A 309 -3.56 22.69 -19.64
C PHE A 309 -2.76 22.78 -20.93
N GLU A 310 -2.76 23.94 -21.58
CA GLU A 310 -2.03 24.17 -22.82
C GLU A 310 -1.03 25.31 -22.65
N ASN A 311 0.21 25.06 -23.05
CA ASN A 311 1.27 26.08 -23.07
C ASN A 311 1.96 26.10 -24.43
N ASP A 312 1.88 27.23 -25.11
CA ASP A 312 2.56 27.49 -26.38
C ASP A 312 3.84 28.28 -26.10
N ALA A 313 5.01 27.64 -26.23
CA ALA A 313 6.31 28.28 -26.01
C ALA A 313 7.36 27.84 -27.05
N SER A 314 8.14 28.80 -27.54
CA SER A 314 9.39 28.58 -28.30
C SER A 314 9.30 27.59 -29.48
N GLY A 315 8.23 27.65 -30.27
CA GLY A 315 8.06 26.80 -31.46
C GLY A 315 7.44 25.43 -31.21
N GLY A 316 6.98 25.16 -29.99
CA GLY A 316 6.22 23.96 -29.65
C GLY A 316 5.02 24.24 -28.74
N ARG A 317 4.09 23.29 -28.69
CA ARG A 317 2.90 23.30 -27.83
C ARG A 317 2.96 22.12 -26.88
N THR A 318 2.89 22.40 -25.59
CA THR A 318 2.71 21.38 -24.55
C THR A 318 1.24 21.31 -24.16
N ILE A 319 0.68 20.11 -24.15
CA ILE A 319 -0.67 19.84 -23.63
C ILE A 319 -0.55 18.87 -22.48
N GLU A 320 -1.14 19.19 -21.34
CA GLU A 320 -1.11 18.38 -20.13
C GLU A 320 -2.52 18.15 -19.62
N ALA A 321 -2.82 16.88 -19.35
CA ALA A 321 -4.04 16.49 -18.65
C ALA A 321 -3.66 15.87 -17.31
N PHE A 322 -3.42 16.69 -16.29
CA PHE A 322 -2.90 16.24 -14.99
C PHE A 322 -3.78 15.17 -14.34
N ALA A 323 -5.10 15.33 -14.42
CA ALA A 323 -6.07 14.36 -13.91
C ALA A 323 -6.15 13.04 -14.69
N ALA A 324 -5.43 12.89 -15.82
CA ALA A 324 -5.57 11.72 -16.68
C ALA A 324 -5.24 10.39 -15.99
N SER A 325 -4.36 10.38 -14.97
CA SER A 325 -4.11 9.18 -14.16
C SER A 325 -5.36 8.69 -13.45
N ALA A 326 -6.13 9.62 -12.87
CA ALA A 326 -7.38 9.32 -12.19
C ALA A 326 -8.45 8.84 -13.18
N TRP A 327 -8.68 9.60 -14.26
CA TRP A 327 -9.67 9.24 -15.29
C TRP A 327 -9.43 7.84 -15.88
N ARG A 328 -8.18 7.52 -16.25
CA ARG A 328 -7.87 6.22 -16.86
C ARG A 328 -7.73 5.10 -15.84
N GLY A 329 -7.25 5.39 -14.63
CA GLY A 329 -6.89 4.38 -13.64
C GLY A 329 -8.03 4.01 -12.68
N TYR A 330 -8.91 4.95 -12.34
CA TYR A 330 -10.00 4.67 -11.39
C TYR A 330 -11.12 3.83 -12.01
N SER A 331 -11.35 3.96 -13.32
CA SER A 331 -12.38 3.20 -14.04
C SER A 331 -12.19 1.68 -13.91
N THR A 332 -10.95 1.19 -13.84
CA THR A 332 -10.66 -0.24 -13.66
C THR A 332 -10.85 -0.73 -12.24
N ILE A 333 -11.03 0.17 -11.27
CA ILE A 333 -11.19 -0.15 -9.85
C ILE A 333 -12.67 -0.02 -9.44
N VAL A 334 -13.29 1.12 -9.74
CA VAL A 334 -14.69 1.40 -9.34
C VAL A 334 -15.71 1.15 -10.45
N GLY A 335 -15.26 0.91 -11.67
CA GLY A 335 -16.10 0.87 -12.87
C GLY A 335 -16.24 2.26 -13.49
N PRO A 336 -16.26 2.38 -14.82
CA PRO A 336 -16.28 3.68 -15.51
C PRO A 336 -17.49 4.55 -15.16
N GLN A 337 -18.65 3.95 -14.89
CA GLN A 337 -19.88 4.65 -14.49
C GLN A 337 -19.84 5.26 -13.08
N ASN A 338 -18.87 4.84 -12.26
CA ASN A 338 -18.69 5.30 -10.88
C ASN A 338 -17.51 6.26 -10.73
N VAL A 339 -16.92 6.70 -11.84
CA VAL A 339 -15.96 7.81 -11.86
C VAL A 339 -16.74 9.08 -12.19
N ILE A 340 -16.81 10.01 -11.25
CA ILE A 340 -17.61 11.22 -11.37
C ILE A 340 -16.76 12.47 -11.11
N GLU A 341 -17.17 13.58 -11.70
CA GLU A 341 -16.71 14.90 -11.26
C GLU A 341 -17.37 15.25 -9.93
N GLY A 342 -16.60 15.82 -9.01
CA GLY A 342 -17.06 16.25 -7.70
C GLY A 342 -16.03 17.16 -7.04
N ASP A 343 -16.33 17.64 -5.84
CA ASP A 343 -15.46 18.57 -5.11
C ASP A 343 -14.88 17.92 -3.84
N VAL A 344 -13.68 18.31 -3.45
CA VAL A 344 -13.10 17.85 -2.16
C VAL A 344 -13.84 18.47 -0.99
N LEU A 345 -14.08 19.78 -1.06
CA LEU A 345 -14.88 20.54 -0.10
C LEU A 345 -16.12 21.13 -0.79
N PRO A 346 -17.21 21.40 -0.06
CA PRO A 346 -18.39 22.04 -0.65
C PRO A 346 -18.08 23.42 -1.21
N GLY A 347 -18.31 23.63 -2.52
CA GLY A 347 -18.08 24.93 -3.17
C GLY A 347 -19.07 25.29 -4.27
N GLY A 348 -19.90 24.34 -4.73
CA GLY A 348 -20.82 24.55 -5.85
C GLY A 348 -22.00 23.58 -5.87
N THR A 349 -22.40 23.16 -7.07
CA THR A 349 -23.52 22.23 -7.31
C THR A 349 -23.08 20.78 -7.46
N ARG A 350 -21.77 20.53 -7.51
CA ARG A 350 -21.19 19.20 -7.61
C ARG A 350 -21.26 18.48 -6.25
N PRO A 351 -21.33 17.14 -6.23
CA PRO A 351 -21.24 16.38 -4.98
C PRO A 351 -19.85 16.53 -4.36
N SER A 352 -19.79 16.62 -3.04
CA SER A 352 -18.53 16.81 -2.29
C SER A 352 -18.25 15.69 -1.29
N LEU A 353 -16.97 15.50 -0.94
CA LEU A 353 -16.52 14.41 -0.06
C LEU A 353 -16.98 14.55 1.41
N ASP A 354 -17.60 15.65 1.79
CA ASP A 354 -18.27 15.84 3.08
C ASP A 354 -19.65 15.14 3.15
N THR A 355 -20.23 14.76 2.01
CA THR A 355 -21.54 14.09 1.92
C THR A 355 -21.52 12.83 1.07
N LEU A 356 -20.48 12.66 0.24
CA LEU A 356 -20.26 11.48 -0.58
C LEU A 356 -18.98 10.73 -0.14
N PRO A 357 -19.11 9.68 0.68
CA PRO A 357 -17.98 8.80 1.00
C PRO A 357 -17.49 8.06 -0.26
N ALA A 358 -16.26 8.34 -0.71
CA ALA A 358 -15.69 7.78 -1.93
C ALA A 358 -14.48 6.89 -1.61
N LEU A 359 -14.31 5.79 -2.35
CA LEU A 359 -13.14 4.93 -2.19
C LEU A 359 -11.86 5.63 -2.66
N LEU A 360 -11.96 6.36 -3.77
CA LEU A 360 -10.87 7.06 -4.42
C LEU A 360 -11.26 8.51 -4.66
N ALA A 361 -10.29 9.42 -4.51
CA ALA A 361 -10.44 10.80 -4.89
C ALA A 361 -9.19 11.27 -5.65
N TYR A 362 -9.38 12.21 -6.56
CA TYR A 362 -8.28 12.96 -7.15
C TYR A 362 -8.64 14.44 -7.17
N ALA A 363 -7.65 15.30 -6.96
CA ALA A 363 -7.86 16.73 -7.08
C ALA A 363 -6.65 17.44 -7.69
N CYS A 364 -6.84 18.45 -8.53
CA CYS A 364 -5.73 19.28 -8.95
C CYS A 364 -6.11 20.73 -9.20
N GLY A 365 -5.16 21.62 -9.02
CA GLY A 365 -5.29 23.06 -9.21
C GLY A 365 -3.95 23.76 -8.95
N GLY A 366 -3.86 25.05 -9.32
CA GLY A 366 -2.69 25.88 -8.94
C GLY A 366 -2.46 25.84 -7.43
N GLY A 367 -1.24 26.02 -6.93
CA GLY A 367 -1.00 25.77 -5.51
C GLY A 367 0.09 26.61 -4.86
N GLY A 368 0.24 26.34 -3.57
CA GLY A 368 1.33 26.72 -2.70
C GLY A 368 1.61 25.55 -1.76
N TYR A 369 2.61 25.66 -0.88
CA TYR A 369 2.93 24.58 0.06
C TYR A 369 1.71 24.12 0.88
N GLU A 370 0.81 25.04 1.22
CA GLU A 370 -0.31 24.85 2.14
C GLU A 370 -1.71 24.87 1.48
N HIS A 371 -1.80 24.91 0.16
CA HIS A 371 -3.09 24.97 -0.54
C HIS A 371 -3.08 24.43 -1.98
N CYS A 372 -4.26 24.04 -2.45
CA CYS A 372 -4.57 23.72 -3.83
C CYS A 372 -5.82 24.51 -4.26
N SER A 373 -5.64 25.44 -5.18
CA SER A 373 -6.65 26.40 -5.66
C SER A 373 -7.83 25.68 -6.31
N GLY A 374 -9.04 26.08 -5.92
CA GLY A 374 -10.29 25.42 -6.34
C GLY A 374 -10.61 24.14 -5.55
N VAL A 375 -9.67 23.65 -4.74
CA VAL A 375 -9.82 22.40 -3.97
C VAL A 375 -9.95 22.69 -2.47
N ALA A 376 -8.88 23.16 -1.83
CA ALA A 376 -8.84 23.49 -0.41
C ALA A 376 -7.51 24.17 0.02
N THR A 377 -7.55 24.81 1.18
CA THR A 377 -6.38 25.22 1.97
C THR A 377 -6.20 24.29 3.18
N SER A 378 -4.98 24.23 3.73
CA SER A 378 -4.71 23.50 4.98
C SER A 378 -5.54 24.02 6.17
N LEU A 379 -5.91 25.31 6.17
CA LEU A 379 -6.78 25.90 7.19
C LEU A 379 -8.24 25.42 7.06
N GLU A 380 -8.77 25.31 5.84
CA GLU A 380 -10.10 24.73 5.63
C GLU A 380 -10.09 23.24 6.01
N LEU A 381 -9.05 22.50 5.63
CA LEU A 381 -8.88 21.09 5.98
C LEU A 381 -8.76 20.83 7.49
N SER A 382 -8.35 21.82 8.29
CA SER A 382 -8.26 21.64 9.75
C SER A 382 -9.62 21.63 10.44
N THR A 383 -10.68 22.06 9.75
CA THR A 383 -12.06 22.07 10.25
C THR A 383 -13.03 21.23 9.41
N ALA A 384 -12.62 20.85 8.19
CA ALA A 384 -13.43 20.02 7.30
C ALA A 384 -13.42 18.54 7.68
N THR A 385 -14.35 17.79 7.09
CA THR A 385 -14.36 16.32 7.10
C THR A 385 -14.31 15.82 5.66
N VAL A 386 -13.26 15.08 5.31
CA VAL A 386 -13.06 14.53 3.96
C VAL A 386 -13.23 13.01 3.99
N ARG A 387 -14.29 12.50 3.36
CA ARG A 387 -14.62 11.07 3.33
C ARG A 387 -14.14 10.42 2.03
N ALA A 388 -12.83 10.41 1.81
CA ALA A 388 -12.20 9.59 0.77
C ALA A 388 -11.27 8.56 1.39
N GLY A 389 -11.14 7.36 0.82
CA GLY A 389 -10.14 6.38 1.26
C GLY A 389 -8.73 6.81 0.89
N PHE A 390 -8.43 6.79 -0.41
CA PHE A 390 -7.16 7.29 -0.96
C PHE A 390 -7.37 8.50 -1.83
N MET A 391 -6.42 9.43 -1.78
CA MET A 391 -6.51 10.67 -2.53
C MET A 391 -5.17 11.09 -3.14
N TRP A 392 -5.11 11.20 -4.45
CA TRP A 392 -3.94 11.76 -5.12
C TRP A 392 -4.22 13.18 -5.59
N THR A 393 -3.23 14.06 -5.54
CA THR A 393 -3.42 15.44 -5.99
C THR A 393 -2.26 15.94 -6.83
N LEU A 394 -2.49 17.06 -7.54
CA LEU A 394 -1.41 17.81 -8.18
C LEU A 394 -1.64 19.31 -8.06
N GLY A 395 -0.55 20.02 -7.78
CA GLY A 395 -0.50 21.45 -7.63
C GLY A 395 0.91 21.88 -7.24
N SER A 396 1.14 23.19 -7.26
CA SER A 396 2.48 23.76 -7.10
C SER A 396 3.02 23.58 -5.67
N TYR A 397 4.33 23.40 -5.55
CA TYR A 397 5.12 23.36 -4.31
C TYR A 397 4.90 22.19 -3.34
N TYR A 398 3.68 21.76 -3.07
CA TYR A 398 3.39 20.87 -1.95
C TYR A 398 3.79 19.38 -2.14
N ALA A 399 4.41 19.00 -3.27
CA ALA A 399 5.09 17.70 -3.35
C ALA A 399 6.37 17.66 -2.50
N ASP A 400 6.86 18.82 -2.07
CA ASP A 400 7.78 18.96 -0.94
C ASP A 400 7.03 18.71 0.37
N VAL A 401 6.86 17.43 0.69
CA VAL A 401 5.94 16.95 1.73
C VAL A 401 6.29 17.46 3.13
N ASP A 402 7.53 17.89 3.37
CA ASP A 402 8.00 18.34 4.67
C ASP A 402 7.73 19.83 4.96
N SER A 403 7.20 20.59 4.01
CA SER A 403 6.92 22.03 4.17
C SER A 403 5.89 22.33 5.27
N GLU A 404 5.99 23.48 5.95
CA GLU A 404 4.99 23.86 6.97
C GLU A 404 3.55 23.87 6.40
N ASN A 405 2.59 23.35 7.17
CA ASN A 405 1.19 23.19 6.77
C ASN A 405 1.01 22.49 5.40
N ASN A 406 1.95 21.61 5.03
CA ASN A 406 1.94 20.93 3.74
C ASN A 406 0.54 20.40 3.39
N PHE A 407 0.08 20.66 2.16
CA PHE A 407 -1.26 20.31 1.72
C PHE A 407 -1.53 18.79 1.77
N LEU A 408 -0.59 17.94 1.34
CA LEU A 408 -0.75 16.48 1.39
C LEU A 408 -0.81 15.98 2.83
N ARG A 409 0.06 16.47 3.72
CA ARG A 409 0.00 16.14 5.14
C ARG A 409 -1.31 16.62 5.78
N SER A 410 -1.81 17.78 5.38
CA SER A 410 -3.09 18.32 5.84
C SER A 410 -4.28 17.45 5.43
N LEU A 411 -4.28 16.90 4.21
CA LEU A 411 -5.28 15.92 3.77
C LEU A 411 -5.22 14.63 4.60
N LEU A 412 -4.02 14.17 4.96
CA LEU A 412 -3.87 13.01 5.84
C LEU A 412 -4.24 13.33 7.30
N ALA A 413 -4.09 14.57 7.76
CA ALA A 413 -4.42 15.01 9.12
C ALA A 413 -5.92 15.32 9.33
N THR A 414 -6.65 15.66 8.26
CA THR A 414 -8.07 16.04 8.31
C THR A 414 -8.96 14.94 8.90
N GLU A 415 -10.09 15.37 9.46
CA GLU A 415 -11.16 14.46 9.92
C GLU A 415 -11.78 13.71 8.73
N GLY A 416 -12.33 12.52 8.99
CA GLY A 416 -12.92 11.68 7.95
C GLY A 416 -12.11 10.40 7.71
N ASN A 417 -11.85 10.07 6.44
CA ASN A 417 -11.44 8.70 6.07
C ASN A 417 -10.15 8.61 5.24
N VAL A 418 -9.47 9.74 5.00
CA VAL A 418 -8.23 9.74 4.18
C VAL A 418 -7.16 8.95 4.90
N VAL A 419 -6.75 7.82 4.31
CA VAL A 419 -5.73 6.90 4.83
C VAL A 419 -4.44 6.88 4.00
N GLY A 420 -4.46 7.45 2.80
CA GLY A 420 -3.26 7.61 2.01
C GLY A 420 -3.39 8.68 0.93
N VAL A 421 -2.29 9.39 0.71
CA VAL A 421 -2.19 10.46 -0.29
C VAL A 421 -0.88 10.41 -1.08
N GLY A 422 -0.85 11.09 -2.22
CA GLY A 422 0.36 11.23 -3.04
C GLY A 422 0.21 12.32 -4.10
N TRP A 423 1.33 12.72 -4.70
CA TRP A 423 1.38 13.76 -5.73
C TRP A 423 1.44 13.16 -7.14
N SER A 424 0.32 13.16 -7.87
CA SER A 424 0.22 12.47 -9.18
C SER A 424 -0.21 13.41 -10.30
N GLY A 425 0.51 13.36 -11.41
CA GLY A 425 0.20 14.07 -12.65
C GLY A 425 1.47 14.48 -13.40
N ARG A 426 2.62 14.53 -12.71
CA ARG A 426 3.97 14.63 -13.27
C ARG A 426 5.00 13.82 -12.45
N PRO A 427 5.17 12.52 -12.67
CA PRO A 427 4.50 11.70 -13.65
C PRO A 427 3.12 11.29 -13.14
N HIS A 428 2.39 10.59 -14.01
CA HIS A 428 1.14 9.98 -13.64
C HIS A 428 1.37 8.66 -12.90
N PHE A 429 0.70 8.47 -11.78
CA PHE A 429 0.73 7.20 -11.04
C PHE A 429 -0.08 6.12 -11.75
N GLN A 430 0.34 4.86 -11.55
CA GLN A 430 -0.20 3.68 -12.23
C GLN A 430 -1.30 3.00 -11.41
N PHE A 431 -2.39 3.73 -11.15
CA PHE A 431 -3.48 3.28 -10.26
C PHE A 431 -4.11 1.95 -10.63
N HIS A 432 -4.07 1.56 -11.91
CA HIS A 432 -4.61 0.28 -12.36
C HIS A 432 -4.04 -0.91 -11.55
N TYR A 433 -2.83 -0.83 -10.99
CA TYR A 433 -2.30 -1.89 -10.11
C TYR A 433 -3.17 -2.18 -8.88
N LEU A 434 -3.90 -1.19 -8.35
CA LEU A 434 -4.79 -1.35 -7.20
C LEU A 434 -5.98 -2.27 -7.51
N ASN A 435 -6.33 -2.46 -8.79
CA ASN A 435 -7.37 -3.41 -9.20
C ASN A 435 -6.90 -4.89 -9.13
N ALA A 436 -5.59 -5.11 -8.97
CA ALA A 436 -4.93 -6.39 -9.10
C ALA A 436 -4.20 -6.81 -7.83
N ARG A 437 -4.86 -6.55 -6.68
CA ARG A 437 -4.38 -6.87 -5.31
C ARG A 437 -3.17 -6.09 -4.83
N SER A 438 -2.57 -5.24 -5.67
CA SER A 438 -1.39 -4.52 -5.23
C SER A 438 -1.72 -3.59 -4.09
N THR A 439 -0.75 -3.43 -3.20
CA THR A 439 -0.83 -2.39 -2.17
C THR A 439 -0.67 -1.02 -2.82
N VAL A 440 -1.07 0.03 -2.10
CA VAL A 440 -0.77 1.41 -2.49
C VAL A 440 0.74 1.66 -2.55
N GLY A 441 1.51 1.00 -1.70
CA GLY A 441 2.97 1.01 -1.75
C GLY A 441 3.54 0.38 -3.02
N GLU A 442 3.08 -0.82 -3.40
CA GLU A 442 3.50 -1.50 -4.63
C GLU A 442 3.13 -0.70 -5.89
N MET A 443 1.93 -0.09 -5.91
CA MET A 443 1.54 0.80 -7.00
C MET A 443 2.44 2.04 -7.09
N THR A 444 2.86 2.56 -5.94
CA THR A 444 3.81 3.67 -5.87
C THR A 444 5.17 3.26 -6.41
N VAL A 445 5.72 2.11 -6.00
CA VAL A 445 7.00 1.56 -6.51
C VAL A 445 6.96 1.35 -8.02
N VAL A 446 5.86 0.80 -8.56
CA VAL A 446 5.70 0.67 -10.01
C VAL A 446 5.75 2.02 -10.72
N SER A 447 5.15 3.04 -10.11
CA SER A 447 5.15 4.40 -10.67
C SER A 447 6.53 5.06 -10.56
N GLN A 448 7.25 4.81 -9.45
CA GLN A 448 8.63 5.26 -9.21
C GLN A 448 9.62 4.63 -10.19
N ASN A 449 9.50 3.33 -10.43
CA ASN A 449 10.39 2.57 -11.31
C ASN A 449 10.04 2.75 -12.81
N ASP A 450 8.96 3.46 -13.13
CA ASP A 450 8.54 3.64 -14.52
C ASP A 450 9.43 4.62 -15.30
N ALA A 451 10.42 4.07 -16.02
CA ALA A 451 11.24 4.81 -16.96
C ALA A 451 10.54 5.09 -18.31
N SER A 452 9.68 4.17 -18.76
CA SER A 452 9.21 4.13 -20.15
C SER A 452 8.05 3.20 -20.46
N ASN A 453 7.59 2.41 -19.48
CA ASN A 453 6.61 1.35 -19.66
C ASN A 453 5.21 1.91 -19.89
N TYR A 454 4.89 3.06 -19.28
CA TYR A 454 3.60 3.71 -19.42
C TYR A 454 3.73 5.07 -20.08
N ARG A 455 2.69 5.43 -20.83
CA ARG A 455 2.55 6.75 -21.42
C ARG A 455 1.94 7.70 -20.40
N GLY A 456 2.55 8.88 -20.26
CA GLY A 456 1.96 10.01 -19.55
C GLY A 456 0.84 10.67 -20.37
N ALA A 457 0.24 11.72 -19.81
CA ALA A 457 -0.72 12.58 -20.51
C ALA A 457 -0.17 14.01 -20.71
N THR A 458 1.17 14.13 -20.74
CA THR A 458 1.88 15.31 -21.22
C THR A 458 2.35 15.05 -22.65
N ILE A 459 1.86 15.86 -23.58
CA ILE A 459 2.16 15.78 -25.00
C ILE A 459 2.97 17.02 -25.36
N TRP A 460 4.19 16.84 -25.87
CA TRP A 460 4.94 17.91 -26.50
C TRP A 460 4.80 17.81 -28.02
N ARG A 461 4.43 18.91 -28.66
CA ARG A 461 4.28 19.01 -30.11
C ARG A 461 5.26 20.05 -30.64
N ASP A 462 6.21 19.64 -31.49
CA ASP A 462 6.75 20.55 -32.49
C ASP A 462 5.78 20.66 -33.68
N SER A 463 6.12 21.48 -34.67
CA SER A 463 5.28 21.73 -35.84
C SER A 463 5.06 20.51 -36.76
N VAL A 464 5.62 19.32 -36.47
CA VAL A 464 5.57 18.17 -37.39
C VAL A 464 5.10 16.85 -36.74
N THR A 465 5.44 16.51 -35.50
CA THR A 465 4.98 15.22 -34.88
C THR A 465 4.75 15.31 -33.36
N PRO A 466 3.55 14.95 -32.85
CA PRO A 466 3.34 14.82 -31.41
C PRO A 466 4.21 13.71 -30.81
N SER A 467 4.91 14.00 -29.71
CA SER A 467 5.68 13.01 -28.95
C SER A 467 5.21 12.97 -27.49
N ALA A 468 5.19 11.79 -26.89
CA ALA A 468 4.91 11.66 -25.46
C ALA A 468 6.09 12.26 -24.69
N TYR A 469 5.81 13.20 -23.80
CA TYR A 469 6.81 13.85 -22.97
C TYR A 469 6.74 13.27 -21.55
N ARG A 470 7.84 12.71 -21.07
CA ARG A 470 7.91 11.93 -19.82
C ARG A 470 8.24 12.81 -18.62
N TYR A 471 7.45 13.85 -18.41
CA TYR A 471 7.70 14.81 -17.33
C TYR A 471 7.61 14.11 -15.97
N GLY A 472 8.73 14.13 -15.24
CA GLY A 472 8.80 13.67 -13.85
C GLY A 472 8.94 12.15 -13.70
N ASN A 473 9.01 11.38 -14.80
CA ASN A 473 9.27 9.95 -14.73
C ASN A 473 10.56 9.68 -13.94
N ARG A 474 10.51 8.73 -13.00
CA ARG A 474 11.58 8.45 -12.03
C ARG A 474 12.03 9.67 -11.21
N GLY A 475 11.24 10.72 -11.11
CA GLY A 475 11.58 11.87 -10.27
C GLY A 475 11.57 11.49 -8.79
N ILE A 476 12.48 12.07 -8.02
CA ILE A 476 12.63 11.76 -6.59
C ILE A 476 11.48 12.29 -5.72
N HIS A 477 10.63 13.18 -6.23
CA HIS A 477 9.49 13.79 -5.53
C HIS A 477 8.29 12.85 -5.38
N LEU A 478 8.39 11.64 -5.93
CA LEU A 478 7.37 10.61 -5.93
C LEU A 478 7.20 9.98 -4.53
N ASN A 479 6.50 10.68 -3.64
CA ASN A 479 6.25 10.23 -2.27
C ASN A 479 4.83 9.69 -2.08
N HIS A 480 4.69 8.67 -1.22
CA HIS A 480 3.40 8.21 -0.70
C HIS A 480 3.32 8.49 0.80
N LEU A 481 2.29 9.23 1.22
CA LEU A 481 2.00 9.45 2.64
C LEU A 481 0.83 8.57 3.07
N GLY A 482 1.01 7.79 4.13
CA GLY A 482 0.08 6.75 4.57
C GLY A 482 0.76 5.40 4.76
N ASP A 483 -0.04 4.40 5.14
CA ASP A 483 0.44 3.03 5.31
C ASP A 483 0.57 2.31 3.96
N PRO A 484 1.79 1.94 3.52
CA PRO A 484 2.03 1.41 2.19
C PRO A 484 1.46 0.00 2.01
N THR A 485 1.04 -0.67 3.08
CA THR A 485 0.52 -2.05 3.03
C THR A 485 -0.97 -2.13 2.67
N LEU A 486 -1.67 -0.99 2.66
CA LEU A 486 -3.10 -0.95 2.40
C LEU A 486 -3.42 -1.34 0.94
N ARG A 487 -4.54 -2.02 0.76
CA ARG A 487 -5.08 -2.46 -0.53
C ARG A 487 -6.50 -1.91 -0.73
N MET A 488 -7.06 -2.11 -1.92
CA MET A 488 -8.51 -2.01 -2.09
C MET A 488 -9.23 -2.94 -1.10
N PRO A 489 -10.41 -2.53 -0.58
CA PRO A 489 -11.02 -3.17 0.58
C PRO A 489 -11.50 -4.59 0.25
N GLY A 490 -11.06 -5.56 1.05
CA GLY A 490 -11.50 -6.95 0.99
C GLY A 490 -12.59 -7.30 2.00
N PRO A 491 -13.09 -8.54 2.01
CA PRO A 491 -13.98 -9.05 3.05
C PRO A 491 -13.28 -9.04 4.42
N VAL A 492 -14.04 -8.80 5.48
CA VAL A 492 -13.53 -8.77 6.85
C VAL A 492 -14.27 -9.82 7.66
N MET A 493 -13.56 -10.85 8.11
CA MET A 493 -14.17 -11.89 8.93
C MET A 493 -14.47 -11.40 10.34
N THR A 494 -15.60 -11.86 10.87
CA THR A 494 -15.97 -11.73 12.29
C THR A 494 -16.26 -13.12 12.88
N GLY A 495 -16.16 -13.25 14.20
CA GLY A 495 -16.35 -14.52 14.90
C GLY A 495 -15.03 -15.21 15.25
N GLU A 496 -15.08 -16.54 15.41
CA GLU A 496 -13.95 -17.33 15.90
C GLU A 496 -13.74 -18.59 15.05
N ILE A 497 -12.49 -19.07 15.01
CA ILE A 497 -12.17 -20.39 14.48
C ILE A 497 -12.20 -21.37 15.66
N THR A 498 -13.01 -22.42 15.54
CA THR A 498 -12.95 -23.55 16.46
C THR A 498 -11.98 -24.61 15.93
N VAL A 499 -11.05 -25.04 16.79
CA VAL A 499 -10.08 -26.10 16.48
C VAL A 499 -10.32 -27.26 17.44
N SER A 500 -10.55 -28.46 16.91
CA SER A 500 -10.69 -29.69 17.70
C SER A 500 -9.85 -30.82 17.09
N THR A 501 -9.26 -31.66 17.93
CA THR A 501 -8.47 -32.82 17.49
C THR A 501 -9.38 -33.96 17.02
N GLU A 502 -8.99 -34.64 15.95
CA GLU A 502 -9.71 -35.77 15.37
C GLU A 502 -8.70 -36.80 14.87
N GLY A 503 -8.29 -37.72 15.78
CA GLY A 503 -7.18 -38.64 15.52
C GLY A 503 -5.87 -37.88 15.30
N ASN A 504 -5.21 -38.14 14.16
CA ASN A 504 -3.98 -37.45 13.75
C ASN A 504 -4.24 -36.14 12.97
N SER A 505 -5.51 -35.80 12.74
CA SER A 505 -5.93 -34.58 12.06
C SER A 505 -6.52 -33.58 13.04
N VAL A 506 -6.72 -32.35 12.56
CA VAL A 506 -7.56 -31.35 13.23
C VAL A 506 -8.81 -31.09 12.40
N ARG A 507 -9.90 -30.83 13.10
CA ARG A 507 -11.10 -30.23 12.53
C ARG A 507 -11.09 -28.73 12.81
N LEU A 508 -11.12 -27.97 11.73
CA LEU A 508 -11.30 -26.53 11.72
C LEU A 508 -12.78 -26.23 11.44
N ARG A 509 -13.35 -25.25 12.15
CA ARG A 509 -14.66 -24.68 11.86
C ARG A 509 -14.61 -23.16 11.93
N TRP A 510 -15.19 -22.48 10.95
CA TRP A 510 -15.22 -21.02 10.88
C TRP A 510 -16.51 -20.51 10.22
N PRO A 511 -16.97 -19.29 10.56
CA PRO A 511 -18.16 -18.70 9.95
C PRO A 511 -17.92 -18.37 8.47
N THR A 512 -18.98 -18.38 7.65
CA THR A 512 -18.89 -17.88 6.27
C THR A 512 -19.04 -16.38 6.16
N HIS A 513 -18.47 -15.78 5.12
CA HIS A 513 -18.68 -14.40 4.72
C HIS A 513 -19.44 -14.31 3.38
N PRO A 514 -20.45 -13.43 3.23
CA PRO A 514 -21.29 -13.35 2.03
C PRO A 514 -20.54 -12.92 0.76
N GLU A 515 -19.53 -12.05 0.89
CA GLU A 515 -18.69 -11.60 -0.25
C GLU A 515 -17.58 -12.59 -0.64
N ALA A 516 -17.36 -13.65 0.14
CA ALA A 516 -16.27 -14.59 -0.11
C ALA A 516 -16.67 -15.67 -1.11
N PHE A 517 -15.78 -16.03 -2.05
CA PHE A 517 -15.93 -17.22 -2.91
C PHE A 517 -15.08 -18.41 -2.45
N GLY A 518 -14.14 -18.16 -1.55
CA GLY A 518 -13.27 -19.15 -0.95
C GLY A 518 -12.49 -18.56 0.22
N TYR A 519 -11.64 -19.38 0.80
CA TYR A 519 -10.80 -19.04 1.94
C TYR A 519 -9.39 -19.59 1.74
N THR A 520 -8.38 -18.84 2.18
CA THR A 520 -7.01 -19.36 2.33
C THR A 520 -6.80 -19.75 3.78
N ILE A 521 -6.16 -20.89 3.99
CA ILE A 521 -5.81 -21.40 5.31
C ILE A 521 -4.28 -21.40 5.41
N ASP A 522 -3.76 -20.64 6.37
CA ASP A 522 -2.33 -20.55 6.65
C ASP A 522 -2.04 -21.07 8.06
N VAL A 523 -0.84 -21.61 8.27
CA VAL A 523 -0.41 -22.15 9.56
C VAL A 523 0.85 -21.46 10.06
N GLY A 524 0.98 -21.30 11.37
CA GLY A 524 2.12 -20.64 12.00
C GLY A 524 2.54 -21.30 13.31
N ARG A 525 3.78 -21.04 13.73
CA ARG A 525 4.30 -21.44 15.05
C ARG A 525 4.11 -20.34 16.09
N THR A 526 4.34 -19.10 15.68
CA THR A 526 4.16 -17.90 16.49
C THR A 526 3.62 -16.79 15.58
N ILE A 527 3.15 -15.70 16.17
CA ILE A 527 2.71 -14.51 15.41
C ILE A 527 3.89 -13.74 14.80
N ASP A 528 5.11 -14.03 15.27
CA ASP A 528 6.34 -13.38 14.84
C ASP A 528 7.02 -14.09 13.67
N GLU A 529 6.63 -15.34 13.40
CA GLU A 529 7.18 -16.15 12.32
C GLU A 529 6.30 -16.09 11.06
N PRO A 530 6.88 -16.33 9.87
CA PRO A 530 6.10 -16.46 8.64
C PRO A 530 5.01 -17.53 8.76
N PHE A 531 3.79 -17.15 8.39
CA PHE A 531 2.72 -18.12 8.17
C PHE A 531 2.94 -18.82 6.83
N ILE A 532 2.77 -20.13 6.83
CA ILE A 532 2.92 -20.98 5.64
C ILE A 532 1.51 -21.25 5.09
N PRO A 533 1.24 -20.95 3.80
CA PRO A 533 -0.01 -21.33 3.17
C PRO A 533 -0.17 -22.86 3.19
N LEU A 534 -1.29 -23.36 3.71
CA LEU A 534 -1.59 -24.79 3.77
C LEU A 534 -2.42 -25.22 2.57
N LEU A 535 -3.60 -24.61 2.39
CA LEU A 535 -4.54 -24.93 1.31
C LEU A 535 -5.58 -23.83 1.13
N SER A 536 -6.37 -23.94 0.05
CA SER A 536 -7.56 -23.12 -0.16
C SER A 536 -8.84 -23.96 -0.05
N HIS A 537 -9.92 -23.35 0.43
CA HIS A 537 -11.21 -24.01 0.64
C HIS A 537 -12.32 -23.18 -0.02
N GLY A 538 -13.05 -23.75 -0.97
CA GLY A 538 -14.20 -23.10 -1.60
C GLY A 538 -15.38 -22.93 -0.63
N VAL A 539 -16.38 -22.11 -0.98
CA VAL A 539 -17.56 -21.91 -0.12
C VAL A 539 -18.53 -23.09 -0.17
N GLY A 540 -18.55 -23.88 -1.24
CA GLY A 540 -19.47 -25.02 -1.39
C GLY A 540 -20.95 -24.58 -1.43
N ALA A 541 -21.86 -25.46 -0.99
CA ALA A 541 -23.27 -25.08 -0.76
C ALA A 541 -23.33 -24.15 0.45
N GLN A 542 -23.97 -22.97 0.31
CA GLN A 542 -24.01 -21.95 1.37
C GLN A 542 -24.49 -22.53 2.71
N ARG A 543 -23.64 -22.41 3.73
CA ARG A 543 -23.89 -22.76 5.14
C ARG A 543 -23.32 -21.64 5.99
N ASP A 544 -23.91 -21.33 7.14
CA ASP A 544 -23.40 -20.29 8.05
C ASP A 544 -21.99 -20.59 8.61
N THR A 545 -21.57 -21.86 8.55
CA THR A 545 -20.28 -22.33 9.04
C THR A 545 -19.70 -23.37 8.10
N LEU A 546 -18.40 -23.24 7.81
CA LEU A 546 -17.61 -24.24 7.09
C LEU A 546 -16.83 -25.11 8.06
N SER A 547 -16.53 -26.34 7.62
CA SER A 547 -15.71 -27.26 8.37
C SER A 547 -14.76 -28.01 7.45
N LEU A 548 -13.51 -28.14 7.88
CA LEU A 548 -12.47 -28.89 7.19
C LEU A 548 -11.76 -29.79 8.19
N VAL A 549 -11.51 -31.04 7.79
CA VAL A 549 -10.58 -31.94 8.50
C VAL A 549 -9.29 -31.98 7.70
N THR A 550 -8.17 -31.69 8.34
CA THR A 550 -6.85 -31.68 7.70
C THR A 550 -5.76 -32.09 8.69
N GLU A 551 -4.69 -32.66 8.19
CA GLU A 551 -3.44 -32.79 8.95
C GLU A 551 -2.73 -31.44 8.97
N LEU A 552 -2.08 -31.13 10.10
CA LEU A 552 -1.25 -29.92 10.24
C LEU A 552 0.22 -30.31 10.24
N PRO A 553 1.10 -29.47 9.68
CA PRO A 553 2.54 -29.67 9.81
C PRO A 553 2.97 -29.79 11.29
N PRO A 554 4.00 -30.59 11.59
CA PRO A 554 4.54 -30.70 12.95
C PRO A 554 4.88 -29.32 13.51
N ASN A 555 4.68 -29.15 14.83
CA ASN A 555 4.90 -27.90 15.56
C ASN A 555 3.98 -26.73 15.20
N THR A 556 2.92 -26.94 14.40
CA THR A 556 1.89 -25.90 14.22
C THR A 556 1.28 -25.51 15.57
N ARG A 557 1.09 -24.20 15.78
CA ARG A 557 0.46 -23.63 16.99
C ARG A 557 -0.66 -22.66 16.66
N LEU A 558 -0.67 -22.11 15.44
CA LEU A 558 -1.61 -21.12 14.99
C LEU A 558 -2.19 -21.54 13.63
N VAL A 559 -3.46 -21.25 13.44
CA VAL A 559 -4.17 -21.35 12.15
C VAL A 559 -4.80 -19.99 11.87
N ARG A 560 -4.54 -19.46 10.68
CA ARG A 560 -5.18 -18.25 10.15
C ARG A 560 -6.06 -18.62 8.97
N ILE A 561 -7.31 -18.14 8.96
CA ILE A 561 -8.25 -18.35 7.85
C ILE A 561 -8.66 -16.98 7.31
N ARG A 562 -8.34 -16.71 6.04
CA ARG A 562 -8.64 -15.43 5.38
C ARG A 562 -9.66 -15.63 4.26
N PRO A 563 -10.67 -14.75 4.15
CA PRO A 563 -11.64 -14.81 3.07
C PRO A 563 -11.00 -14.33 1.78
N ILE A 564 -11.45 -14.86 0.64
CA ILE A 564 -11.06 -14.36 -0.67
C ILE A 564 -12.33 -13.78 -1.31
N LEU A 565 -12.27 -12.52 -1.70
CA LEU A 565 -13.34 -11.80 -2.37
C LEU A 565 -13.64 -12.43 -3.73
N GLY A 566 -14.90 -12.76 -3.98
CA GLY A 566 -15.30 -13.27 -5.30
C GLY A 566 -16.80 -13.27 -5.48
N ASN A 567 -17.39 -12.09 -5.47
CA ASN A 567 -18.25 -11.66 -6.56
C ASN A 567 -18.56 -10.18 -6.37
N PHE A 568 -18.31 -9.38 -7.40
CA PHE A 568 -19.02 -8.14 -7.66
C PHE A 568 -18.99 -7.98 -9.18
N ASP A 569 -20.13 -8.18 -9.82
CA ASP A 569 -20.42 -7.91 -11.25
C ASP A 569 -19.19 -8.03 -12.16
N THR A 570 -19.02 -9.20 -12.82
CA THR A 570 -17.99 -9.75 -13.75
C THR A 570 -17.08 -8.83 -14.61
N THR A 571 -17.05 -7.52 -14.39
CA THR A 571 -16.58 -6.45 -15.27
C THR A 571 -15.27 -5.81 -14.83
N THR A 572 -14.80 -5.99 -13.58
CA THR A 572 -13.74 -5.10 -13.05
C THR A 572 -12.69 -5.70 -12.10
N TYR A 573 -12.86 -6.89 -11.52
CA TYR A 573 -12.08 -7.22 -10.30
C TYR A 573 -11.26 -8.54 -10.30
N THR A 574 -10.00 -8.43 -9.90
CA THR A 574 -9.07 -9.53 -9.56
C THR A 574 -9.33 -9.97 -8.11
N PRO A 575 -9.37 -11.26 -7.71
CA PRO A 575 -9.83 -11.61 -6.35
C PRO A 575 -8.98 -10.95 -5.24
N ILE A 576 -9.52 -10.35 -4.18
CA ILE A 576 -8.73 -9.83 -3.02
C ILE A 576 -8.69 -10.86 -1.90
N VAL A 577 -7.54 -11.05 -1.24
CA VAL A 577 -7.50 -11.72 0.07
C VAL A 577 -7.83 -10.69 1.16
N GLY A 578 -8.88 -10.95 1.91
CA GLY A 578 -9.36 -10.07 2.97
C GLY A 578 -8.75 -10.36 4.35
N ARG A 579 -9.27 -9.66 5.36
CA ARG A 579 -8.84 -9.79 6.76
C ARG A 579 -9.45 -11.04 7.39
N GLY A 580 -8.60 -11.89 7.97
CA GLY A 580 -8.99 -13.21 8.45
C GLY A 580 -9.37 -13.31 9.91
N LEU A 581 -9.42 -14.57 10.38
CA LEU A 581 -9.48 -14.98 11.78
C LEU A 581 -8.22 -15.77 12.14
N LEU A 582 -7.87 -15.81 13.42
CA LEU A 582 -6.70 -16.49 13.96
C LEU A 582 -7.13 -17.34 15.17
N ALA A 583 -6.67 -18.58 15.24
CA ALA A 583 -6.88 -19.43 16.41
C ALA A 583 -5.63 -20.23 16.78
N THR A 584 -5.56 -20.62 18.05
CA THR A 584 -4.53 -21.51 18.57
C THR A 584 -4.91 -22.97 18.31
N VAL A 585 -3.90 -23.78 18.01
CA VAL A 585 -4.03 -25.23 17.86
C VAL A 585 -3.70 -25.87 19.21
N PRO A 586 -4.61 -26.68 19.79
CA PRO A 586 -4.33 -27.42 21.01
C PRO A 586 -3.13 -28.36 20.79
N VAL A 587 -2.16 -28.34 21.71
CA VAL A 587 -1.06 -29.29 21.69
C VAL A 587 -1.54 -30.56 22.37
N THR A 588 -1.80 -31.63 21.62
CA THR A 588 -1.92 -32.97 22.18
C THR A 588 -0.52 -33.51 22.42
N SER A 589 0.02 -33.31 23.62
CA SER A 589 1.22 -34.01 24.06
C SER A 589 0.83 -35.19 24.95
N VAL A 590 1.07 -36.40 24.47
CA VAL A 590 1.81 -37.40 25.25
C VAL A 590 2.81 -38.03 24.28
N VAL A 591 4.00 -37.44 24.20
CA VAL A 591 5.18 -38.23 23.85
C VAL A 591 5.77 -38.58 25.19
N GLU A 592 5.62 -39.84 25.61
CA GLU A 592 6.42 -40.38 26.71
C GLU A 592 7.88 -40.15 26.32
N PHE A 593 8.55 -39.26 27.05
CA PHE A 593 10.00 -39.28 27.10
C PHE A 593 10.35 -40.61 27.75
N ASN A 594 10.72 -41.60 26.94
CA ASN A 594 11.42 -42.77 27.45
C ASN A 594 12.62 -42.25 28.25
N GLU A 595 12.64 -42.68 29.50
CA GLU A 595 13.63 -42.38 30.52
C GLU A 595 15.05 -42.46 29.94
N TYR A 596 15.85 -41.43 30.22
CA TYR A 596 17.29 -41.66 30.31
C TYR A 596 17.52 -42.63 31.49
N PRO A 597 18.38 -43.65 31.34
CA PRO A 597 18.64 -44.59 32.41
C PRO A 597 19.24 -43.84 33.61
N SER A 598 18.64 -44.02 34.78
CA SER A 598 19.12 -43.51 36.05
C SER A 598 20.53 -44.00 36.34
N ALA A 599 21.42 -43.08 36.73
CA ALA A 599 22.61 -43.42 37.49
C ALA A 599 22.21 -43.55 38.96
N ASP A 600 22.59 -44.68 39.56
CA ASP A 600 22.74 -44.95 40.99
C ASP A 600 21.44 -44.91 41.82
N ASP A 601 20.82 -46.06 42.13
CA ASP A 601 21.22 -46.94 43.25
C ASP A 601 21.88 -46.17 44.38
N LEU A 602 21.11 -45.75 45.41
CA LEU A 602 21.52 -45.75 46.81
C LEU A 602 20.29 -45.59 47.74
N GLU A 603 20.38 -46.31 48.85
CA GLU A 603 19.32 -46.69 49.79
C GLU A 603 18.71 -45.55 50.63
N GLY A 604 17.49 -45.77 51.14
CA GLY A 604 17.03 -45.23 52.44
C GLY A 604 15.57 -44.76 52.48
N GLY A 605 14.79 -45.28 53.44
CA GLY A 605 13.33 -45.10 53.58
C GLY A 605 12.83 -43.65 53.68
N THR A 606 11.55 -43.37 53.42
CA THR A 606 10.42 -43.64 54.34
C THR A 606 9.09 -43.27 53.67
N ARG A 607 8.00 -43.93 54.08
CA ARG A 607 6.60 -43.62 53.73
C ARG A 607 6.22 -42.19 54.16
N GLY A 608 5.56 -41.45 53.26
CA GLY A 608 4.88 -40.19 53.56
C GLY A 608 3.73 -39.90 52.59
N ASP A 609 2.56 -39.62 53.18
CA ASP A 609 1.26 -39.13 52.69
C ASP A 609 0.92 -38.91 51.21
N GLN A 610 -0.31 -39.32 50.86
CA GLN A 610 -1.06 -38.84 49.71
C GLN A 610 -1.45 -37.37 49.91
N GLY A 611 -0.66 -36.46 49.33
CA GLY A 611 -1.04 -35.06 49.17
C GLY A 611 -2.03 -34.86 48.02
N SER A 612 -3.16 -34.20 48.31
CA SER A 612 -4.07 -33.66 47.31
C SER A 612 -3.34 -32.67 46.41
N GLY A 613 -2.99 -33.08 45.18
CA GLY A 613 -2.32 -32.19 44.22
C GLY A 613 -3.19 -30.99 43.87
N GLU A 614 -2.80 -29.80 44.38
CA GLU A 614 -3.38 -28.53 43.95
C GLU A 614 -3.08 -28.32 42.47
N THR A 615 -4.12 -27.95 41.72
CA THR A 615 -4.01 -27.64 40.30
C THR A 615 -4.02 -26.13 40.16
N ILE A 616 -2.92 -25.55 39.68
CA ILE A 616 -2.84 -24.10 39.44
C ILE A 616 -3.11 -23.85 37.96
N ASP A 617 -4.14 -23.05 37.66
CA ASP A 617 -4.42 -22.55 36.32
C ASP A 617 -3.64 -21.25 36.11
N VAL A 618 -2.75 -21.24 35.11
CA VAL A 618 -2.04 -20.05 34.66
C VAL A 618 -2.55 -19.63 33.29
N TYR A 619 -2.94 -18.37 33.17
CA TYR A 619 -3.52 -17.79 31.96
C TYR A 619 -2.47 -16.95 31.24
N PHE A 620 -2.41 -17.02 29.90
CA PHE A 620 -1.52 -16.19 29.08
C PHE A 620 -2.30 -15.53 27.94
N ASP A 621 -2.01 -14.26 27.64
CA ASP A 621 -2.59 -13.61 26.47
C ASP A 621 -2.02 -14.14 25.14
N VAL A 622 -2.60 -13.71 24.01
CA VAL A 622 -2.13 -14.06 22.66
C VAL A 622 -0.68 -13.65 22.36
N LEU A 623 -0.10 -12.77 23.19
CA LEU A 623 1.28 -12.31 23.10
C LEU A 623 2.21 -13.09 24.06
N GLY A 624 1.70 -14.09 24.79
CA GLY A 624 2.48 -14.91 25.71
C GLY A 624 2.72 -14.29 27.09
N ARG A 625 2.05 -13.18 27.43
CA ARG A 625 2.18 -12.53 28.76
C ARG A 625 1.28 -13.23 29.77
N GLN A 626 1.82 -13.53 30.95
CA GLN A 626 1.06 -14.15 32.04
C GLN A 626 0.02 -13.18 32.59
N LEU A 627 -1.23 -13.62 32.65
CA LEU A 627 -2.38 -12.90 33.21
C LEU A 627 -2.55 -13.25 34.69
N SER A 628 -2.96 -12.26 35.48
CA SER A 628 -3.19 -12.40 36.94
C SER A 628 -4.49 -13.16 37.30
N GLY A 629 -5.27 -13.59 36.31
CA GLY A 629 -6.51 -14.34 36.49
C GLY A 629 -7.24 -14.60 35.16
N PRO A 630 -8.36 -15.35 35.17
CA PRO A 630 -9.17 -15.59 33.98
C PRO A 630 -9.72 -14.27 33.40
N PRO A 631 -9.72 -14.09 32.06
CA PRO A 631 -10.24 -12.88 31.44
C PRO A 631 -11.75 -12.73 31.69
N ARG A 632 -12.21 -11.50 31.91
CA ARG A 632 -13.65 -11.18 31.84
C ARG A 632 -14.08 -11.29 30.38
N HIS A 633 -15.20 -11.98 30.13
CA HIS A 633 -15.69 -12.37 28.79
C HIS A 633 -15.50 -11.29 27.70
N GLY A 634 -14.90 -11.69 26.57
CA GLY A 634 -15.09 -11.01 25.28
C GLY A 634 -13.94 -10.18 24.69
N ARG A 635 -12.67 -10.33 25.10
CA ARG A 635 -11.59 -9.53 24.48
C ARG A 635 -10.41 -10.22 23.79
N TYR A 636 -9.96 -11.43 24.13
CA TYR A 636 -8.88 -12.10 23.37
C TYR A 636 -8.91 -13.63 23.60
N PRO A 637 -8.42 -14.46 22.66
CA PRO A 637 -8.08 -15.85 22.93
C PRO A 637 -7.01 -15.94 24.03
N VAL A 638 -7.14 -16.87 24.97
CA VAL A 638 -6.19 -17.05 26.09
C VAL A 638 -5.68 -18.49 26.13
N LEU A 639 -4.38 -18.66 26.32
CA LEU A 639 -3.75 -19.96 26.56
C LEU A 639 -3.94 -20.34 28.04
N ARG A 640 -4.67 -21.43 28.31
CA ARG A 640 -4.76 -22.03 29.66
C ARG A 640 -3.74 -23.14 29.77
N ARG A 641 -2.77 -23.01 30.69
CA ARG A 641 -1.89 -24.11 31.08
C ARG A 641 -2.28 -24.62 32.47
N ARG A 642 -2.45 -25.94 32.56
CA ARG A 642 -2.79 -26.64 33.80
C ARG A 642 -1.56 -27.40 34.26
N TRP A 643 -0.99 -27.01 35.39
CA TRP A 643 0.16 -27.69 35.99
C TRP A 643 -0.34 -28.57 37.14
N ARG A 644 0.19 -29.80 37.21
CA ARG A 644 0.02 -30.69 38.36
C ARG A 644 1.36 -30.73 39.06
N ILE A 645 1.43 -30.16 40.26
CA ILE A 645 2.63 -30.26 41.09
C ILE A 645 2.63 -31.68 41.68
N GLN A 646 3.70 -32.45 41.40
CA GLN A 646 3.96 -33.71 42.09
C GLN A 646 4.78 -33.46 43.34
#